data_AF-A0A9P7UDS1-F1
#
_entry.id   AF-A0A9P7UDS1-F1
#
_cell.length_a   1.000
_cell.length_b   1.000
_cell.length_c   1.000
_cell.angle_alpha   90.00
_cell.angle_beta   90.00
_cell.angle_gamma   90.00
#
_symmetry.space_group_name_H-M   'P 1'
#
loop_
_entity.id
_entity.type
_entity.pdbx_description
1 polymer ?
#
loop_
_entity_poly.entity_id
_entity_poly.type
_entity_poly.pdbx_seq_one_letter_code
_entity_poly.pdbx_strand_id
1 'polypeptide(L)'
;MDILKTNPLYLGGALVCVALAAYVYAGLTNPLSNIPGPWYTRFTTLPSTFKVITAHHPDWIHDLHAKYGPVVRYSPHEVDISDPPTCQRIHSVKTGFFKSPFYSLLITDSSSVFNEIRPEIHRKYKRLLSNPMSETGLKTFLPRIDSKVRLAIERIRDENKVRGAADIAKWFMFLSFDVIGDLAFGESFGNLESGKKNRSVNDFVSLGFVGGLRSMFPTIAQISLYLPIPIFKEATAIQYRTFDYAQGALDRHAKRVEETGSDPHPTVFSKLYNAGEEETWNPIEIRDNAQVFIVGGSDTTANSMIYLVWAVCKIPEIKAKLMKELDALPDNYSYEQLKELTYVNWIVNETLRLYTALPCGLPRIVPPGGAELSGQFIPEGFTVTTQAYSLHRDEHAFPDPYRFYPERWENTTQEMKDCTMPFGGGARMFFSEAKAFSPAGNSDAGVNFPMICRVVDLGYGPPKMDVHILSPDIEETITRTLSPLVGEISAYSMDDKDTAELQQPAGDTERGSRAPCPAIGCKDPTTPPGPLRRNGSTTPYDFMLSRPSFRLHILNRLPLSSFHLVDTYTEAMAETPSAKRQKSSKDVSYELIYWPGLPGRGEHVRLLLEEAGAEYTDTAQIEDGVKSVLAQIDDKNLGDEHNPPPLAPPILKHGDLLISQTPNILLYLGPRLGLAPKISEDDDGIYIVNGLALTALDGLSNEAHDTHHPIATGLYYEDQKEESKLKAKDYIANRLPKFFGYFERVLKSKASGEGPWLYGGSLTYADLVLFQCVDGLKFAFPNALKRIEGTGDYKNLFALYDAVKERPKIKEYLASDRRQKYSQGIYRHYPELDEE
;
A
#
# COMPACT_ATOMS: atom_id res chain seq x y z
N MET A 1 15.35 29.94 54.68
CA MET A 1 15.22 28.77 53.79
C MET A 1 13.75 28.31 53.73
N ASP A 2 12.81 29.26 53.58
CA ASP A 2 11.35 29.04 53.75
C ASP A 2 10.51 29.42 52.52
N ILE A 3 11.13 29.78 51.38
CA ILE A 3 10.42 30.17 50.14
C ILE A 3 9.82 28.94 49.41
N LEU A 4 10.24 27.72 49.78
CA LEU A 4 9.80 26.48 49.11
C LEU A 4 8.60 25.78 49.77
N LYS A 5 7.98 26.38 50.80
CA LYS A 5 6.74 25.84 51.37
C LYS A 5 5.52 26.25 50.53
N THR A 6 5.25 25.37 49.56
CA THR A 6 3.93 24.96 49.05
C THR A 6 3.10 25.98 48.27
N ASN A 7 3.57 26.33 47.07
CA ASN A 7 2.65 26.51 45.95
C ASN A 7 3.09 25.56 44.81
N PRO A 8 2.28 24.57 44.41
CA PRO A 8 2.62 23.64 43.33
C PRO A 8 2.97 24.36 42.01
N LEU A 9 2.53 25.61 41.83
CA LEU A 9 2.92 26.46 40.71
C LEU A 9 4.41 26.82 40.69
N TYR A 10 5.06 27.05 41.83
CA TYR A 10 6.50 27.35 41.86
C TYR A 10 7.35 26.11 41.58
N LEU A 11 6.93 24.94 42.09
CA LEU A 11 7.59 23.68 41.78
C LEU A 11 7.43 23.32 40.29
N GLY A 12 6.22 23.47 39.75
CA GLY A 12 5.95 23.30 38.32
C GLY A 12 6.76 24.27 37.46
N GLY A 13 6.81 25.55 37.84
CA GLY A 13 7.61 26.57 37.15
C GLY A 13 9.11 26.26 37.16
N ALA A 14 9.65 25.81 38.30
CA ALA A 14 11.05 25.40 38.41
C ALA A 14 11.36 24.18 37.53
N LEU A 15 10.48 23.17 37.51
CA LEU A 15 10.63 21.99 36.65
C LEU A 15 10.60 22.36 35.16
N VAL A 16 9.70 23.26 34.76
CA VAL A 16 9.66 23.77 33.37
C VAL A 16 10.94 24.53 33.03
N CYS A 17 11.46 25.37 33.94
CA CYS A 17 12.72 26.09 33.71
C CYS A 17 13.91 25.14 33.56
N VAL A 18 14.00 24.10 34.40
CA VAL A 18 15.04 23.07 34.31
C VAL A 18 14.91 22.28 33.01
N ALA A 19 13.69 21.87 32.63
CA ALA A 19 13.45 21.16 31.38
C ALA A 19 13.81 22.02 30.15
N LEU A 20 13.47 23.31 30.17
CA LEU A 20 13.81 24.24 29.09
C LEU A 20 15.32 24.50 29.02
N ALA A 21 15.98 24.68 30.16
CA ALA A 21 17.43 24.82 30.21
C ALA A 21 18.15 23.56 29.71
N ALA A 22 17.67 22.37 30.11
CA ALA A 22 18.19 21.09 29.62
C ALA A 22 17.99 20.92 28.11
N TYR A 23 16.82 21.32 27.58
CA TYR A 23 16.53 21.29 26.15
C TYR A 23 17.43 22.24 25.34
N VAL A 24 17.61 23.47 25.83
CA VAL A 24 18.53 24.45 25.21
C VAL A 24 19.97 23.96 25.29
N TYR A 25 20.41 23.45 26.44
CA TYR A 25 21.74 22.88 26.59
C TYR A 25 21.97 21.70 25.63
N ALA A 26 21.02 20.78 25.53
CA ALA A 26 21.11 19.62 24.64
C ALA A 26 21.24 20.03 23.17
N GLY A 27 20.49 21.04 22.70
CA GLY A 27 20.63 21.50 21.30
C GLY A 27 21.91 22.30 21.02
N LEU A 28 22.41 23.05 22.00
CA LEU A 28 23.67 23.80 21.86
C LEU A 28 24.92 22.92 21.98
N THR A 29 24.84 21.83 22.74
CA THR A 29 25.94 20.87 22.92
C THR A 29 25.82 19.64 22.02
N ASN A 30 24.78 19.57 21.19
CA ASN A 30 24.62 18.53 20.19
C ASN A 30 25.87 18.49 19.29
N PRO A 31 26.48 17.33 19.04
CA PRO A 31 27.65 17.20 18.18
C PRO A 31 27.48 17.80 16.76
N LEU A 32 26.27 17.83 16.22
CA LEU A 32 25.98 18.44 14.93
C LEU A 32 25.71 19.95 14.99
N SER A 33 25.71 20.58 16.17
CA SER A 33 25.40 22.01 16.33
C SER A 33 26.34 22.95 15.55
N ASN A 34 27.56 22.48 15.27
CA ASN A 34 28.60 23.15 14.49
C ASN A 34 28.42 22.99 12.97
N ILE A 35 27.59 22.03 12.53
CA ILE A 35 27.30 21.82 11.11
C ILE A 35 26.41 22.99 10.61
N PRO A 36 26.75 23.59 9.44
CA PRO A 36 25.98 24.68 8.85
C PRO A 36 24.51 24.32 8.66
N GLY A 37 23.62 25.28 8.90
CA GLY A 37 22.18 25.09 8.76
C GLY A 37 21.39 26.08 9.61
N PRO A 38 20.05 26.09 9.51
CA PRO A 38 19.23 26.99 10.33
C PRO A 38 19.47 26.77 11.83
N TRP A 39 19.43 27.85 12.62
CA TRP A 39 19.72 27.75 14.06
C TRP A 39 18.70 26.87 14.81
N TYR A 40 17.44 26.88 14.37
CA TYR A 40 16.34 26.14 15.02
C TYR A 40 16.44 24.63 14.81
N THR A 41 17.09 24.17 13.73
CA THR A 41 17.25 22.73 13.46
C THR A 41 18.18 22.07 14.48
N ARG A 42 18.77 22.82 15.43
CA ARG A 42 19.59 22.28 16.53
C ARG A 42 18.72 21.64 17.60
N PHE A 43 17.48 22.08 17.66
CA PHE A 43 16.56 21.81 18.75
C PHE A 43 15.36 20.97 18.27
N THR A 44 14.93 21.13 17.02
CA THR A 44 13.68 20.53 16.56
C THR A 44 13.72 20.00 15.13
N THR A 45 12.99 18.90 14.91
CA THR A 45 12.69 18.29 13.60
C THR A 45 11.45 18.88 12.94
N LEU A 46 10.64 19.65 13.67
CA LEU A 46 9.31 20.09 13.23
C LEU A 46 9.29 20.79 11.86
N PRO A 47 10.24 21.68 11.51
CA PRO A 47 10.25 22.30 10.19
C PRO A 47 10.48 21.28 9.07
N SER A 48 11.35 20.29 9.28
CA SER A 48 11.55 19.19 8.33
C SER A 48 10.27 18.37 8.20
N THR A 49 9.66 17.94 9.32
CA THR A 49 8.39 17.19 9.31
C THR A 49 7.27 17.97 8.59
N PHE A 50 7.14 19.27 8.84
CA PHE A 50 6.18 20.12 8.15
C PHE A 50 6.44 20.18 6.65
N LYS A 51 7.71 20.29 6.23
CA LYS A 51 8.11 20.25 4.82
C LYS A 51 7.87 18.90 4.17
N VAL A 52 7.98 17.79 4.90
CA VAL A 52 7.60 16.46 4.41
C VAL A 52 6.08 16.40 4.20
N ILE A 53 5.27 16.79 5.20
CA ILE A 53 3.79 16.77 5.13
C ILE A 53 3.24 17.67 4.03
N THR A 54 3.89 18.80 3.77
CA THR A 54 3.49 19.74 2.71
C THR A 54 4.11 19.42 1.36
N ALA A 55 4.83 18.30 1.23
CA ALA A 55 5.54 17.90 0.01
C ALA A 55 6.43 19.02 -0.56
N HIS A 56 7.26 19.61 0.30
CA HIS A 56 8.26 20.62 -0.08
C HIS A 56 9.64 20.31 0.53
N HIS A 57 9.86 19.08 1.01
CA HIS A 57 11.12 18.72 1.66
C HIS A 57 12.33 18.78 0.71
N PRO A 58 12.30 18.19 -0.50
CA PRO A 58 13.47 18.22 -1.38
C PRO A 58 13.86 19.64 -1.83
N ASP A 59 12.86 20.45 -2.22
CA ASP A 59 13.04 21.87 -2.53
C ASP A 59 13.68 22.62 -1.36
N TRP A 60 13.19 22.40 -0.14
CA TRP A 60 13.71 23.07 1.05
C TRP A 60 15.16 22.69 1.33
N ILE A 61 15.53 21.41 1.23
CA ILE A 61 16.91 20.96 1.40
C ILE A 61 17.82 21.56 0.32
N HIS A 62 17.34 21.65 -0.94
CA HIS A 62 18.06 22.31 -2.03
C HIS A 62 18.32 23.79 -1.73
N ASP A 63 17.31 24.53 -1.27
CA ASP A 63 17.46 25.92 -0.86
C ASP A 63 18.46 26.08 0.29
N LEU A 64 18.54 25.10 1.20
CA LEU A 64 19.54 25.12 2.26
C LEU A 64 20.95 24.89 1.71
N HIS A 65 21.15 23.98 0.75
CA HIS A 65 22.45 23.80 0.11
C HIS A 65 22.92 25.07 -0.61
N ALA A 66 22.02 25.73 -1.34
CA ALA A 66 22.30 27.02 -1.98
C ALA A 66 22.74 28.11 -0.98
N LYS A 67 22.30 28.02 0.29
CA LYS A 67 22.62 29.00 1.33
C LYS A 67 23.82 28.64 2.21
N TYR A 68 23.97 27.37 2.56
CA TYR A 68 24.91 26.91 3.60
C TYR A 68 26.06 26.05 3.04
N GLY A 69 26.00 25.68 1.76
CA GLY A 69 27.03 24.88 1.09
C GLY A 69 26.70 23.38 1.01
N PRO A 70 27.69 22.52 0.70
CA PRO A 70 27.48 21.11 0.37
C PRO A 70 27.08 20.23 1.56
N VAL A 71 27.23 20.70 2.81
CA VAL A 71 26.90 19.96 4.04
C VAL A 71 25.94 20.78 4.88
N VAL A 72 24.74 20.26 5.11
CA VAL A 72 23.66 21.02 5.77
C VAL A 72 22.95 20.20 6.84
N ARG A 73 22.84 20.76 8.04
CA ARG A 73 21.99 20.26 9.11
C ARG A 73 20.56 20.77 8.97
N TYR A 74 19.63 19.85 8.72
CA TYR A 74 18.20 20.16 8.60
C TYR A 74 17.36 19.60 9.78
N SER A 75 17.99 18.82 10.66
CA SER A 75 17.38 18.20 11.84
C SER A 75 18.43 18.07 12.98
N PRO A 76 18.05 17.93 14.26
CA PRO A 76 19.02 17.77 15.35
C PRO A 76 19.91 16.53 15.23
N HIS A 77 19.47 15.53 14.45
CA HIS A 77 20.17 14.25 14.29
C HIS A 77 20.48 13.89 12.83
N GLU A 78 20.25 14.81 11.89
CA GLU A 78 20.39 14.52 10.46
C GLU A 78 21.09 15.65 9.69
N VAL A 79 21.91 15.24 8.73
CA VAL A 79 22.68 16.11 7.84
C VAL A 79 22.49 15.65 6.39
N ASP A 80 22.17 16.57 5.49
CA ASP A 80 22.16 16.30 4.04
C ASP A 80 23.50 16.69 3.42
N ILE A 81 23.94 15.87 2.47
CA ILE A 81 25.21 16.00 1.74
C ILE A 81 24.90 16.10 0.24
N SER A 82 25.35 17.19 -0.37
CA SER A 82 25.27 17.47 -1.81
C SER A 82 26.68 17.70 -2.36
N ASP A 83 27.53 16.68 -2.24
CA ASP A 83 28.92 16.64 -2.71
C ASP A 83 29.16 15.28 -3.40
N PRO A 84 29.24 15.21 -4.74
CA PRO A 84 29.15 13.95 -5.48
C PRO A 84 30.13 12.85 -5.02
N PRO A 85 31.44 13.12 -4.81
CA PRO A 85 32.37 12.10 -4.32
C PRO A 85 31.99 11.56 -2.94
N THR A 86 31.51 12.42 -2.05
CA THR A 86 31.06 12.02 -0.71
C THR A 86 29.74 11.25 -0.78
N CYS A 87 28.81 11.65 -1.65
CA CYS A 87 27.57 10.91 -1.89
C CYS A 87 27.87 9.47 -2.37
N GLN A 88 28.78 9.30 -3.32
CA GLN A 88 29.21 7.97 -3.77
C GLN A 88 29.82 7.13 -2.64
N ARG A 89 30.66 7.76 -1.81
CA ARG A 89 31.25 7.10 -0.63
C ARG A 89 30.17 6.64 0.36
N ILE A 90 29.15 7.46 0.62
CA ILE A 90 28.02 7.11 1.52
C ILE A 90 27.23 5.90 1.00
N HIS A 91 27.11 5.73 -0.32
CA HIS A 91 26.37 4.60 -0.88
C HIS A 91 27.23 3.35 -1.18
N SER A 92 28.56 3.47 -1.08
CA SER A 92 29.48 2.37 -1.32
C SER A 92 29.29 1.21 -0.34
N VAL A 93 29.49 -0.02 -0.83
CA VAL A 93 29.39 -1.24 0.00
C VAL A 93 30.50 -1.31 1.04
N LYS A 94 31.65 -0.69 0.76
CA LYS A 94 32.89 -0.86 1.51
C LYS A 94 33.00 0.06 2.73
N THR A 95 32.08 1.02 2.88
CA THR A 95 32.24 2.15 3.80
C THR A 95 31.43 2.02 5.09
N GLY A 96 30.57 1.00 5.21
CA GLY A 96 29.83 0.71 6.45
C GLY A 96 28.60 1.58 6.70
N PHE A 97 28.22 2.45 5.76
CA PHE A 97 27.02 3.27 5.85
C PHE A 97 25.77 2.42 5.55
N PHE A 98 25.06 2.01 6.60
CA PHE A 98 23.87 1.19 6.47
C PHE A 98 22.59 2.02 6.37
N LYS A 99 21.53 1.44 5.78
CA LYS A 99 20.19 2.05 5.74
C LYS A 99 19.75 2.35 7.17
N SER A 100 19.15 3.52 7.41
CA SER A 100 18.68 3.86 8.75
C SER A 100 17.38 3.12 9.11
N PRO A 101 17.01 3.04 10.40
CA PRO A 101 15.77 2.39 10.85
C PRO A 101 14.49 2.94 10.21
N PHE A 102 14.58 4.12 9.59
CA PHE A 102 13.55 4.69 8.73
C PHE A 102 12.98 3.69 7.73
N TYR A 103 13.84 2.92 7.04
CA TYR A 103 13.40 1.98 6.02
C TYR A 103 12.51 0.87 6.59
N SER A 104 12.83 0.34 7.78
CA SER A 104 12.00 -0.65 8.47
C SER A 104 10.68 -0.09 9.00
N LEU A 105 10.57 1.23 9.19
CA LEU A 105 9.33 1.88 9.64
C LEU A 105 8.38 2.22 8.47
N LEU A 106 8.92 2.38 7.26
CA LEU A 106 8.12 2.57 6.05
C LEU A 106 7.22 1.37 5.78
N ILE A 107 7.75 0.15 5.95
CA ILE A 107 7.04 -1.11 5.76
C ILE A 107 7.29 -1.96 7.00
N THR A 108 6.31 -2.01 7.91
CA THR A 108 6.41 -2.77 9.16
C THR A 108 6.13 -4.26 8.94
N ASP A 109 6.62 -5.11 9.84
CA ASP A 109 6.35 -6.56 9.86
C ASP A 109 6.67 -7.32 8.56
N SER A 110 7.57 -6.76 7.75
CA SER A 110 8.04 -7.34 6.50
C SER A 110 9.54 -7.08 6.33
N SER A 111 10.28 -8.06 5.80
CA SER A 111 11.64 -7.85 5.31
C SER A 111 11.74 -8.13 3.81
N SER A 112 12.23 -7.14 3.07
CA SER A 112 12.37 -7.16 1.62
C SER A 112 13.70 -6.57 1.21
N VAL A 113 14.05 -6.72 -0.08
CA VAL A 113 15.21 -6.06 -0.68
C VAL A 113 15.18 -4.53 -0.53
N PHE A 114 14.00 -3.92 -0.39
CA PHE A 114 13.87 -2.48 -0.21
C PHE A 114 14.16 -2.02 1.22
N ASN A 115 13.57 -2.65 2.24
CA ASN A 115 13.62 -2.16 3.62
C ASN A 115 14.65 -2.86 4.51
N GLU A 116 15.24 -3.98 4.08
CA GLU A 116 16.22 -4.72 4.88
C GLU A 116 17.49 -3.89 5.12
N ILE A 117 17.76 -3.59 6.39
CA ILE A 117 18.91 -2.79 6.83
C ILE A 117 20.19 -3.63 6.92
N ARG A 118 20.05 -4.93 7.19
CA ARG A 118 21.17 -5.87 7.35
C ARG A 118 21.82 -6.23 6.01
N PRO A 119 23.13 -5.98 5.82
CA PRO A 119 23.82 -6.23 4.55
C PRO A 119 23.79 -7.69 4.08
N GLU A 120 23.90 -8.64 5.00
CA GLU A 120 23.97 -10.07 4.72
C GLU A 120 22.65 -10.62 4.18
N ILE A 121 21.52 -10.25 4.78
CA ILE A 121 20.18 -10.65 4.32
C ILE A 121 19.84 -9.94 3.01
N HIS A 122 20.14 -8.64 2.91
CA HIS A 122 19.95 -7.94 1.65
C HIS A 122 20.78 -8.55 0.50
N ARG A 123 22.00 -9.03 0.77
CA ARG A 123 22.82 -9.70 -0.24
C ARG A 123 22.18 -11.02 -0.69
N LYS A 124 21.59 -11.79 0.23
CA LYS A 124 20.76 -12.97 -0.11
C LYS A 124 19.63 -12.56 -1.05
N TYR A 125 18.86 -11.52 -0.70
CA TYR A 125 17.74 -11.07 -1.54
C TYR A 125 18.20 -10.60 -2.92
N LYS A 126 19.28 -9.80 -2.96
CA LYS A 126 19.85 -9.29 -4.21
C LYS A 126 20.35 -10.40 -5.14
N ARG A 127 21.07 -11.38 -4.59
CA ARG A 127 21.59 -12.51 -5.37
C ARG A 127 20.47 -13.27 -6.05
N LEU A 128 19.41 -13.58 -5.31
CA LEU A 128 18.31 -14.43 -5.78
C LEU A 128 17.39 -13.73 -6.81
N LEU A 129 17.22 -12.41 -6.71
CA LEU A 129 16.49 -11.61 -7.70
C LEU A 129 17.33 -11.22 -8.93
N SER A 130 18.65 -11.33 -8.87
CA SER A 130 19.52 -10.83 -9.97
C SER A 130 19.32 -11.56 -11.30
N ASN A 131 19.00 -12.85 -11.28
CA ASN A 131 18.79 -13.64 -12.50
C ASN A 131 17.49 -13.27 -13.25
N PRO A 132 16.30 -13.27 -12.62
CA PRO A 132 15.07 -12.85 -13.30
C PRO A 132 15.10 -11.37 -13.72
N MET A 133 15.91 -10.53 -13.04
CA MET A 133 16.13 -9.12 -13.39
C MET A 133 17.26 -8.88 -14.40
N SER A 134 17.93 -9.95 -14.87
CA SER A 134 18.94 -9.83 -15.93
C SER A 134 18.28 -9.53 -17.28
N GLU A 135 19.03 -8.97 -18.23
CA GLU A 135 18.50 -8.70 -19.58
C GLU A 135 17.91 -9.97 -20.23
N THR A 136 18.58 -11.11 -20.12
CA THR A 136 18.08 -12.39 -20.62
C THR A 136 16.76 -12.78 -19.96
N GLY A 137 16.61 -12.52 -18.65
CA GLY A 137 15.36 -12.74 -17.92
C GLY A 137 14.24 -11.80 -18.41
N LEU A 138 14.54 -10.51 -18.57
CA LEU A 138 13.56 -9.51 -18.99
C LEU A 138 13.07 -9.71 -20.42
N LYS A 139 13.92 -10.21 -21.33
CA LYS A 139 13.53 -10.57 -22.70
C LYS A 139 12.37 -11.57 -22.72
N THR A 140 12.27 -12.45 -21.72
CA THR A 140 11.15 -13.41 -21.62
C THR A 140 9.81 -12.75 -21.32
N PHE A 141 9.82 -11.52 -20.78
CA PHE A 141 8.61 -10.77 -20.43
C PHE A 141 8.17 -9.76 -21.50
N LEU A 142 9.05 -9.39 -22.44
CA LEU A 142 8.77 -8.37 -23.46
C LEU A 142 7.46 -8.59 -24.23
N PRO A 143 7.09 -9.81 -24.68
CA PRO A 143 5.83 -10.02 -25.39
C PRO A 143 4.59 -9.68 -24.54
N ARG A 144 4.65 -9.94 -23.22
CA ARG A 144 3.57 -9.64 -22.27
C ARG A 144 3.46 -8.14 -22.03
N ILE A 145 4.61 -7.47 -21.89
CA ILE A 145 4.69 -6.02 -21.75
C ILE A 145 4.12 -5.33 -23.01
N ASP A 146 4.55 -5.76 -24.21
CA ASP A 146 4.08 -5.20 -25.49
C ASP A 146 2.55 -5.33 -25.64
N SER A 147 1.99 -6.49 -25.26
CA SER A 147 0.53 -6.69 -25.25
C SER A 147 -0.20 -5.67 -24.37
N LYS A 148 0.31 -5.41 -23.16
CA LYS A 148 -0.25 -4.40 -22.25
C LYS A 148 -0.08 -2.97 -22.76
N VAL A 149 1.06 -2.66 -23.39
CA VAL A 149 1.30 -1.36 -24.02
C VAL A 149 0.31 -1.10 -25.16
N ARG A 150 0.09 -2.08 -26.03
CA ARG A 150 -0.90 -1.97 -27.12
C ARG A 150 -2.30 -1.73 -26.59
N LEU A 151 -2.70 -2.47 -25.56
CA LEU A 151 -3.98 -2.27 -24.89
C LEU A 151 -4.09 -0.86 -24.29
N ALA A 152 -3.04 -0.37 -23.63
CA ALA A 152 -3.04 0.99 -23.09
C ALA A 152 -3.21 2.05 -24.19
N ILE A 153 -2.51 1.92 -25.33
CA ILE A 153 -2.64 2.82 -26.48
C ILE A 153 -4.06 2.78 -27.05
N GLU A 154 -4.64 1.59 -27.21
CA GLU A 154 -6.02 1.41 -27.66
C GLU A 154 -7.01 2.14 -26.74
N ARG A 155 -6.87 1.93 -25.42
CA ARG A 155 -7.74 2.56 -24.43
C ARG A 155 -7.61 4.08 -24.35
N ILE A 156 -6.38 4.60 -24.50
CA ILE A 156 -6.13 6.04 -24.61
C ILE A 156 -6.84 6.60 -25.85
N ARG A 157 -6.74 5.92 -27.00
CA ARG A 157 -7.41 6.31 -28.24
C ARG A 157 -8.93 6.31 -28.10
N ASP A 158 -9.49 5.28 -27.47
CA ASP A 158 -10.93 5.18 -27.25
C ASP A 158 -11.45 6.32 -26.37
N GLU A 159 -10.75 6.65 -25.28
CA GLU A 159 -11.12 7.80 -24.45
C GLU A 159 -11.01 9.12 -25.22
N ASN A 160 -9.96 9.28 -26.03
CA ASN A 160 -9.77 10.47 -26.86
C ASN A 160 -10.92 10.65 -27.88
N LYS A 161 -11.35 9.58 -28.55
CA LYS A 161 -12.48 9.62 -29.49
C LYS A 161 -13.79 10.07 -28.83
N VAL A 162 -14.03 9.65 -27.59
CA VAL A 162 -15.27 9.94 -26.86
C VAL A 162 -15.25 11.34 -26.25
N ARG A 163 -14.11 11.77 -25.69
CA ARG A 163 -14.00 12.99 -24.88
C ARG A 163 -13.28 14.15 -25.57
N GLY A 164 -12.62 13.91 -26.70
CA GLY A 164 -11.70 14.85 -27.34
C GLY A 164 -10.39 15.08 -26.55
N ALA A 165 -10.14 14.27 -25.53
CA ALA A 165 -8.92 14.24 -24.73
C ALA A 165 -8.84 12.92 -23.95
N ALA A 166 -7.64 12.49 -23.56
CA ALA A 166 -7.43 11.31 -22.71
C ALA A 166 -6.60 11.65 -21.48
N ASP A 167 -6.91 10.99 -20.35
CA ASP A 167 -6.15 11.13 -19.11
C ASP A 167 -4.95 10.18 -19.12
N ILE A 168 -3.81 10.65 -19.60
CA ILE A 168 -2.58 9.86 -19.71
C ILE A 168 -2.04 9.42 -18.34
N ALA A 169 -2.29 10.20 -17.28
CA ALA A 169 -1.83 9.85 -15.94
C ALA A 169 -2.57 8.61 -15.42
N LYS A 170 -3.89 8.58 -15.62
CA LYS A 170 -4.71 7.40 -15.34
C LYS A 170 -4.21 6.16 -16.11
N TRP A 171 -4.01 6.28 -17.43
CA TRP A 171 -3.65 5.12 -18.26
C TRP A 171 -2.23 4.61 -18.01
N PHE A 172 -1.27 5.49 -17.72
CA PHE A 172 0.09 5.06 -17.34
C PHE A 172 0.16 4.44 -15.96
N MET A 173 -0.68 4.90 -15.03
CA MET A 173 -0.87 4.20 -13.75
C MET A 173 -1.42 2.79 -13.99
N PHE A 174 -2.47 2.64 -14.79
CA PHE A 174 -3.05 1.33 -15.09
C PHE A 174 -2.07 0.40 -15.78
N LEU A 175 -1.34 0.91 -16.78
CA LEU A 175 -0.30 0.16 -17.48
C LEU A 175 0.77 -0.34 -16.51
N SER A 176 1.30 0.53 -15.66
CA SER A 176 2.41 0.17 -14.76
C SER A 176 1.98 -0.82 -13.70
N PHE A 177 0.76 -0.68 -13.15
CA PHE A 177 0.19 -1.66 -12.21
C PHE A 177 -0.05 -3.01 -12.88
N ASP A 178 -0.67 -3.03 -14.05
CA ASP A 178 -1.00 -4.27 -14.75
C ASP A 178 0.25 -5.02 -15.20
N VAL A 179 1.28 -4.30 -15.68
CA VAL A 179 2.58 -4.89 -16.01
C VAL A 179 3.23 -5.48 -14.77
N ILE A 180 3.39 -4.72 -13.68
CA ILE A 180 4.10 -5.25 -12.50
C ILE A 180 3.33 -6.36 -11.80
N GLY A 181 2.00 -6.32 -11.81
CA GLY A 181 1.17 -7.43 -11.34
C GLY A 181 1.45 -8.71 -12.13
N ASP A 182 1.49 -8.58 -13.46
CA ASP A 182 1.76 -9.70 -14.35
C ASP A 182 3.17 -10.27 -14.14
N LEU A 183 4.19 -9.42 -13.99
CA LEU A 183 5.56 -9.85 -13.74
C LEU A 183 5.77 -10.45 -12.35
N ALA A 184 5.12 -9.90 -11.33
CA ALA A 184 5.28 -10.34 -9.94
C ALA A 184 4.45 -11.58 -9.59
N PHE A 185 3.25 -11.75 -10.17
CA PHE A 185 2.31 -12.81 -9.78
C PHE A 185 1.80 -13.68 -10.94
N GLY A 186 2.15 -13.35 -12.18
CA GLY A 186 1.67 -14.09 -13.35
C GLY A 186 0.22 -13.74 -13.71
N GLU A 187 -0.30 -12.64 -13.17
CA GLU A 187 -1.62 -12.09 -13.50
C GLU A 187 -1.68 -10.57 -13.34
N SER A 188 -2.42 -9.91 -14.24
CA SER A 188 -2.68 -8.47 -14.20
C SER A 188 -3.76 -8.11 -13.16
N PHE A 189 -3.76 -6.86 -12.68
CA PHE A 189 -4.85 -6.31 -11.85
C PHE A 189 -6.11 -5.95 -12.64
N GLY A 190 -6.05 -5.97 -13.98
CA GLY A 190 -7.21 -5.75 -14.86
C GLY A 190 -7.64 -4.29 -14.99
N ASN A 191 -6.76 -3.33 -14.69
CA ASN A 191 -7.12 -1.91 -14.71
C ASN A 191 -7.20 -1.35 -16.14
N LEU A 192 -6.36 -1.85 -17.06
CA LEU A 192 -6.42 -1.47 -18.47
C LEU A 192 -7.70 -1.97 -19.14
N GLU A 193 -8.11 -3.20 -18.85
CA GLU A 193 -9.30 -3.81 -19.41
C GLU A 193 -10.57 -3.10 -18.91
N SER A 194 -10.66 -2.84 -17.60
CA SER A 194 -11.83 -2.23 -16.96
C SER A 194 -11.90 -0.70 -17.10
N GLY A 195 -10.76 -0.04 -17.33
CA GLY A 195 -10.64 1.41 -17.31
C GLY A 195 -10.93 2.04 -15.94
N LYS A 196 -10.96 1.25 -14.87
CA LYS A 196 -11.29 1.68 -13.51
C LYS A 196 -10.18 1.27 -12.54
N LYS A 197 -9.92 2.13 -11.55
CA LYS A 197 -8.96 1.84 -10.49
C LYS A 197 -9.57 0.84 -9.50
N ASN A 198 -8.97 -0.33 -9.38
CA ASN A 198 -9.41 -1.35 -8.43
C ASN A 198 -9.00 -0.99 -6.98
N ARG A 199 -9.70 -1.56 -5.99
CA ARG A 199 -9.41 -1.30 -4.56
C ARG A 199 -7.98 -1.69 -4.18
N SER A 200 -7.48 -2.81 -4.70
CA SER A 200 -6.09 -3.25 -4.48
C SER A 200 -5.08 -2.17 -4.87
N VAL A 201 -5.25 -1.55 -6.04
CA VAL A 201 -4.39 -0.44 -6.49
C VAL A 201 -4.50 0.77 -5.55
N ASN A 202 -5.69 1.11 -5.07
CA ASN A 202 -5.85 2.17 -4.07
C ASN A 202 -5.11 1.87 -2.77
N ASP A 203 -5.19 0.63 -2.28
CA ASP A 203 -4.51 0.20 -1.06
C ASP A 203 -2.98 0.19 -1.24
N PHE A 204 -2.46 -0.30 -2.37
CA PHE A 204 -1.03 -0.27 -2.68
C PHE A 204 -0.47 1.16 -2.79
N VAL A 205 -1.18 2.08 -3.44
CA VAL A 205 -0.79 3.49 -3.50
C VAL A 205 -0.81 4.12 -2.09
N SER A 206 -1.82 3.79 -1.29
CA SER A 206 -1.97 4.34 0.07
C SER A 206 -0.89 3.84 1.03
N LEU A 207 -0.30 2.66 0.78
CA LEU A 207 0.76 2.08 1.61
C LEU A 207 1.99 3.01 1.72
N GLY A 208 2.38 3.67 0.63
CA GLY A 208 3.50 4.61 0.63
C GLY A 208 3.24 5.85 1.50
N PHE A 209 2.02 6.40 1.42
CA PHE A 209 1.57 7.54 2.23
C PHE A 209 1.54 7.19 3.72
N VAL A 210 0.90 6.07 4.05
CA VAL A 210 0.78 5.54 5.41
C VAL A 210 2.16 5.23 6.00
N GLY A 211 3.04 4.58 5.23
CA GLY A 211 4.41 4.28 5.64
C GLY A 211 5.19 5.54 5.98
N GLY A 212 5.02 6.60 5.19
CA GLY A 212 5.59 7.91 5.48
C GLY A 212 5.11 8.50 6.80
N LEU A 213 3.80 8.53 7.04
CA LEU A 213 3.23 9.01 8.31
C LEU A 213 3.75 8.21 9.51
N ARG A 214 3.82 6.88 9.39
CA ARG A 214 4.34 6.00 10.44
C ARG A 214 5.81 6.30 10.76
N SER A 215 6.63 6.48 9.72
CA SER A 215 8.07 6.77 9.86
C SER A 215 8.34 8.13 10.52
N MET A 216 7.50 9.13 10.27
CA MET A 216 7.63 10.48 10.88
C MET A 216 7.13 10.53 12.33
N PHE A 217 6.12 9.73 12.66
CA PHE A 217 5.47 9.74 13.97
C PHE A 217 5.50 8.36 14.65
N PRO A 218 6.69 7.76 14.86
CA PRO A 218 6.79 6.38 15.34
C PRO A 218 6.17 6.19 16.72
N THR A 219 6.32 7.17 17.63
CA THR A 219 5.70 7.13 18.96
C THR A 219 4.18 7.20 18.88
N ILE A 220 3.62 8.03 17.99
CA ILE A 220 2.16 8.12 17.80
C ILE A 220 1.63 6.83 17.18
N ALA A 221 2.36 6.25 16.22
CA ALA A 221 2.04 4.95 15.65
C ALA A 221 2.05 3.83 16.72
N GLN A 222 3.03 3.82 17.63
CA GLN A 222 3.06 2.87 18.74
C GLN A 222 1.90 3.08 19.72
N ILE A 223 1.58 4.32 20.06
CA ILE A 223 0.43 4.66 20.92
C ILE A 223 -0.88 4.23 20.26
N SER A 224 -0.98 4.31 18.93
CA SER A 224 -2.18 3.92 18.19
C SER A 224 -2.53 2.42 18.29
N LEU A 225 -1.60 1.58 18.76
CA LEU A 225 -1.88 0.19 19.09
C LEU A 225 -2.81 0.04 20.31
N TYR A 226 -2.80 1.02 21.20
CA TYR A 226 -3.59 1.05 22.43
C TYR A 226 -4.75 2.05 22.37
N LEU A 227 -4.62 3.11 21.57
CA LEU A 227 -5.64 4.13 21.37
C LEU A 227 -6.15 4.08 19.91
N PRO A 228 -7.47 3.97 19.66
CA PRO A 228 -8.01 3.81 18.31
C PRO A 228 -7.97 5.13 17.52
N ILE A 229 -6.78 5.51 17.05
CA ILE A 229 -6.58 6.68 16.19
C ILE A 229 -6.97 6.27 14.76
N PRO A 230 -8.03 6.86 14.14
CA PRO A 230 -8.60 6.36 12.88
C PRO A 230 -7.61 6.21 11.73
N ILE A 231 -6.69 7.17 11.55
CA ILE A 231 -5.71 7.13 10.45
C ILE A 231 -4.73 5.97 10.58
N PHE A 232 -4.31 5.64 11.80
CA PHE A 232 -3.39 4.52 12.05
C PHE A 232 -4.12 3.16 12.05
N LYS A 233 -5.40 3.14 12.44
CA LYS A 233 -6.24 1.93 12.29
C LYS A 233 -6.43 1.56 10.81
N GLU A 234 -6.77 2.53 9.96
CA GLU A 234 -6.92 2.27 8.52
C GLU A 234 -5.57 1.94 7.87
N ALA A 235 -4.49 2.60 8.28
CA ALA A 235 -3.13 2.26 7.87
C ALA A 235 -2.77 0.79 8.11
N THR A 236 -3.07 0.28 9.30
CA THR A 236 -2.87 -1.12 9.66
C THR A 236 -3.77 -2.05 8.84
N ALA A 237 -5.04 -1.67 8.62
CA ALA A 237 -5.96 -2.44 7.79
C ALA A 237 -5.51 -2.53 6.32
N ILE A 238 -5.07 -1.41 5.72
CA ILE A 238 -4.49 -1.36 4.38
C ILE A 238 -3.30 -2.32 4.29
N GLN A 239 -2.43 -2.32 5.29
CA GLN A 239 -1.26 -3.18 5.32
C GLN A 239 -1.63 -4.67 5.28
N TYR A 240 -2.54 -5.12 6.14
CA TYR A 240 -3.00 -6.52 6.12
C TYR A 240 -3.71 -6.88 4.81
N ARG A 241 -4.57 -6.02 4.27
CA ARG A 241 -5.22 -6.26 2.97
C ARG A 241 -4.19 -6.42 1.85
N THR A 242 -3.13 -5.61 1.83
CA THR A 242 -2.07 -5.75 0.82
C THR A 242 -1.26 -7.04 0.97
N PHE A 243 -1.09 -7.56 2.20
CA PHE A 243 -0.52 -8.90 2.41
C PHE A 243 -1.44 -9.99 1.87
N ASP A 244 -2.75 -9.90 2.13
CA ASP A 244 -3.72 -10.87 1.62
C ASP A 244 -3.79 -10.86 0.09
N TYR A 245 -3.69 -9.68 -0.55
CA TYR A 245 -3.64 -9.56 -2.00
C TYR A 245 -2.39 -10.23 -2.59
N ALA A 246 -1.22 -9.97 -2.01
CA ALA A 246 0.02 -10.58 -2.44
C ALA A 246 0.01 -12.09 -2.23
N GLN A 247 -0.42 -12.56 -1.05
CA GLN A 247 -0.50 -13.99 -0.72
C GLN A 247 -1.47 -14.71 -1.66
N GLY A 248 -2.69 -14.20 -1.83
CA GLY A 248 -3.67 -14.83 -2.70
C GLY A 248 -3.23 -14.88 -4.16
N ALA A 249 -2.46 -13.89 -4.63
CA ALA A 249 -1.89 -13.91 -5.98
C ALA A 249 -0.79 -14.97 -6.14
N LEU A 250 0.09 -15.12 -5.13
CA LEU A 250 1.10 -16.18 -5.11
C LEU A 250 0.46 -17.58 -5.02
N ASP A 251 -0.60 -17.74 -4.21
CA ASP A 251 -1.31 -19.02 -4.08
C ASP A 251 -1.99 -19.42 -5.39
N ARG A 252 -2.62 -18.46 -6.09
CA ARG A 252 -3.20 -18.68 -7.43
C ARG A 252 -2.15 -19.08 -8.45
N HIS A 253 -0.97 -18.45 -8.41
CA HIS A 253 0.14 -18.80 -9.28
C HIS A 253 0.64 -20.22 -9.00
N ALA A 254 0.91 -20.55 -7.73
CA ALA A 254 1.38 -21.87 -7.33
C ALA A 254 0.40 -22.98 -7.74
N LYS A 255 -0.90 -22.79 -7.49
CA LYS A 255 -1.95 -23.74 -7.91
C LYS A 255 -1.97 -23.95 -9.42
N ARG A 256 -1.80 -22.88 -10.23
CA ARG A 256 -1.76 -22.99 -11.70
C ARG A 256 -0.55 -23.80 -12.18
N VAL A 257 0.61 -23.62 -11.56
CA VAL A 257 1.83 -24.37 -11.89
C VAL A 257 1.64 -25.85 -11.55
N GLU A 258 1.03 -26.17 -10.40
CA GLU A 258 0.72 -27.53 -9.99
C GLU A 258 -0.27 -28.21 -10.96
N GLU A 259 -1.36 -27.54 -11.32
CA GLU A 259 -2.39 -28.07 -12.22
C GLU A 259 -1.90 -28.31 -13.65
N THR A 260 -1.04 -27.43 -14.17
CA THR A 260 -0.56 -27.50 -15.55
C THR A 260 0.75 -28.28 -15.71
N GLY A 261 1.39 -28.69 -14.60
CA GLY A 261 2.68 -29.38 -14.58
C GLY A 261 3.83 -28.59 -15.21
N SER A 262 3.62 -27.30 -15.47
CA SER A 262 4.56 -26.37 -16.08
C SER A 262 4.25 -24.96 -15.61
N ASP A 263 5.16 -24.01 -15.79
CA ASP A 263 4.88 -22.60 -15.49
C ASP A 263 4.63 -21.85 -16.82
N PRO A 264 3.37 -21.78 -17.30
CA PRO A 264 3.06 -21.12 -18.56
C PRO A 264 3.18 -19.59 -18.47
N HIS A 265 3.23 -19.02 -17.26
CA HIS A 265 3.32 -17.58 -17.02
C HIS A 265 4.37 -17.30 -15.94
N PRO A 266 5.66 -17.48 -16.25
CA PRO A 266 6.71 -17.30 -15.28
C PRO A 266 6.67 -15.90 -14.69
N THR A 267 7.02 -15.81 -13.41
CA THR A 267 7.14 -14.58 -12.64
C THR A 267 8.60 -14.33 -12.34
N VAL A 268 8.88 -13.13 -11.85
CA VAL A 268 10.20 -12.79 -11.31
C VAL A 268 10.58 -13.64 -10.09
N PHE A 269 9.61 -14.32 -9.46
CA PHE A 269 9.82 -15.20 -8.31
C PHE A 269 9.76 -16.70 -8.68
N SER A 270 9.40 -17.08 -9.92
CA SER A 270 9.19 -18.49 -10.32
C SER A 270 10.40 -19.39 -10.07
N LYS A 271 11.63 -18.87 -10.25
CA LYS A 271 12.85 -19.64 -9.95
C LYS A 271 13.11 -19.80 -8.45
N LEU A 272 12.54 -18.95 -7.60
CA LEU A 272 12.68 -19.02 -6.15
C LEU A 272 11.79 -20.09 -5.52
N TYR A 273 10.72 -20.51 -6.20
CA TYR A 273 9.91 -21.65 -5.79
C TYR A 273 10.61 -23.00 -6.06
N ASN A 274 11.51 -23.03 -7.03
CA ASN A 274 12.15 -24.25 -7.53
C ASN A 274 13.65 -24.35 -7.20
N ALA A 275 14.21 -23.39 -6.46
CA ALA A 275 15.58 -23.50 -5.97
C ALA A 275 15.66 -24.63 -4.91
N GLY A 276 16.83 -25.22 -4.67
CA GLY A 276 16.99 -26.21 -3.58
C GLY A 276 16.82 -25.58 -2.18
N GLU A 277 16.72 -26.42 -1.14
CA GLU A 277 16.46 -25.99 0.26
C GLU A 277 17.41 -24.87 0.78
N GLU A 278 18.66 -24.80 0.29
CA GLU A 278 19.63 -23.77 0.71
C GLU A 278 19.50 -22.42 -0.04
N GLU A 279 18.72 -22.35 -1.11
CA GLU A 279 18.61 -21.16 -1.98
C GLU A 279 17.17 -20.66 -2.22
N THR A 280 16.17 -21.28 -1.58
CA THR A 280 14.79 -20.79 -1.61
C THR A 280 14.53 -19.70 -0.59
N TRP A 281 13.65 -18.77 -0.96
CA TRP A 281 13.02 -17.90 0.02
C TRP A 281 11.88 -18.65 0.67
N ASN A 282 11.64 -18.40 1.96
CA ASN A 282 10.41 -18.88 2.55
C ASN A 282 9.21 -18.15 1.91
N PRO A 283 7.99 -18.72 1.95
CA PRO A 283 6.82 -18.11 1.31
C PRO A 283 6.52 -16.67 1.77
N ILE A 284 6.82 -16.36 3.03
CA ILE A 284 6.65 -15.01 3.60
C ILE A 284 7.64 -14.02 2.96
N GLU A 285 8.91 -14.41 2.79
CA GLU A 285 9.93 -13.61 2.10
C GLU A 285 9.53 -13.35 0.63
N ILE A 286 8.93 -14.33 -0.05
CA ILE A 286 8.42 -14.15 -1.42
C ILE A 286 7.26 -13.15 -1.44
N ARG A 287 6.25 -13.33 -0.58
CA ARG A 287 5.12 -12.40 -0.43
C ARG A 287 5.57 -10.96 -0.17
N ASP A 288 6.47 -10.79 0.80
CA ASP A 288 6.96 -9.49 1.26
C ASP A 288 7.75 -8.76 0.16
N ASN A 289 8.61 -9.48 -0.56
CA ASN A 289 9.31 -8.90 -1.70
C ASN A 289 8.36 -8.63 -2.87
N ALA A 290 7.40 -9.52 -3.15
CA ALA A 290 6.42 -9.31 -4.22
C ALA A 290 5.53 -8.08 -3.97
N GLN A 291 5.09 -7.88 -2.73
CA GLN A 291 4.35 -6.67 -2.33
C GLN A 291 5.14 -5.41 -2.60
N VAL A 292 6.42 -5.40 -2.21
CA VAL A 292 7.31 -4.28 -2.48
C VAL A 292 7.39 -4.03 -3.98
N PHE A 293 7.60 -5.08 -4.80
CA PHE A 293 7.65 -5.04 -6.27
C PHE A 293 6.44 -4.33 -6.91
N ILE A 294 5.24 -4.52 -6.39
CA ILE A 294 4.06 -3.77 -6.85
C ILE A 294 4.22 -2.28 -6.54
N VAL A 295 4.47 -1.94 -5.27
CA VAL A 295 4.37 -0.57 -4.77
C VAL A 295 5.40 0.33 -5.43
N GLY A 296 6.64 -0.10 -5.52
CA GLY A 296 7.66 0.73 -6.15
C GLY A 296 7.71 0.63 -7.67
N GLY A 297 7.29 -0.50 -8.27
CA GLY A 297 7.43 -0.72 -9.72
C GLY A 297 6.30 -0.08 -10.51
N SER A 298 5.12 0.07 -9.91
CA SER A 298 3.98 0.71 -10.56
C SER A 298 4.12 2.23 -10.62
N ASP A 299 4.20 2.87 -9.45
CA ASP A 299 4.00 4.32 -9.32
C ASP A 299 5.20 5.14 -9.85
N THR A 300 6.43 4.64 -9.68
CA THR A 300 7.63 5.34 -10.18
C THR A 300 7.72 5.33 -11.71
N THR A 301 7.43 4.19 -12.32
CA THR A 301 7.41 4.00 -13.78
C THR A 301 6.28 4.81 -14.41
N ALA A 302 5.08 4.79 -13.81
CA ALA A 302 3.97 5.62 -14.26
C ALA A 302 4.34 7.11 -14.25
N ASN A 303 4.86 7.63 -13.13
CA ASN A 303 5.25 9.03 -13.03
C ASN A 303 6.35 9.41 -14.04
N SER A 304 7.32 8.53 -14.26
CA SER A 304 8.39 8.75 -15.25
C SER A 304 7.81 8.87 -16.68
N MET A 305 6.90 7.97 -17.06
CA MET A 305 6.21 8.05 -18.36
C MET A 305 5.33 9.30 -18.48
N ILE A 306 4.63 9.69 -17.41
CA ILE A 306 3.79 10.89 -17.38
C ILE A 306 4.64 12.14 -17.66
N TYR A 307 5.74 12.32 -16.92
CA TYR A 307 6.60 13.50 -17.09
C TYR A 307 7.34 13.50 -18.42
N LEU A 308 7.73 12.33 -18.93
CA LEU A 308 8.34 12.20 -20.25
C LEU A 308 7.40 12.69 -21.34
N VAL A 309 6.19 12.12 -21.42
CA VAL A 309 5.20 12.50 -22.44
C VAL A 309 4.79 13.95 -22.27
N TRP A 310 4.61 14.42 -21.04
CA TRP A 310 4.31 15.82 -20.77
C TRP A 310 5.42 16.76 -21.28
N ALA A 311 6.69 16.46 -21.00
CA ALA A 311 7.83 17.28 -21.41
C ALA A 311 7.95 17.35 -22.94
N VAL A 312 7.81 16.19 -23.61
CA VAL A 312 7.82 16.10 -25.08
C VAL A 312 6.66 16.89 -25.69
N CYS A 313 5.43 16.69 -25.20
CA CYS A 313 4.26 17.39 -25.73
C CYS A 313 4.30 18.91 -25.49
N LYS A 314 4.92 19.34 -24.39
CA LYS A 314 5.04 20.76 -24.03
C LYS A 314 6.09 21.51 -24.86
N ILE A 315 7.06 20.82 -25.44
CA ILE A 315 8.21 21.43 -26.13
C ILE A 315 8.22 20.98 -27.61
N PRO A 316 7.63 21.77 -28.53
CA PRO A 316 7.46 21.38 -29.94
C PRO A 316 8.77 21.01 -30.65
N GLU A 317 9.88 21.67 -30.30
CA GLU A 317 11.20 21.41 -30.87
C GLU A 317 11.71 20.00 -30.54
N ILE A 318 11.54 19.57 -29.29
CA ILE A 318 11.91 18.22 -28.83
C ILE A 318 10.99 17.19 -29.48
N LYS A 319 9.68 17.46 -29.52
CA LYS A 319 8.72 16.60 -30.23
C LYS A 319 9.12 16.41 -31.70
N ALA A 320 9.45 17.48 -32.42
CA ALA A 320 9.83 17.39 -33.83
C ALA A 320 11.09 16.56 -34.05
N LYS A 321 12.11 16.70 -33.19
CA LYS A 321 13.33 15.90 -33.25
C LYS A 321 13.08 14.42 -32.93
N LEU A 322 12.27 14.15 -31.91
CA LEU A 322 11.85 12.79 -31.56
C LEU A 322 11.09 12.13 -32.73
N MET A 323 10.10 12.81 -33.31
CA MET A 323 9.35 12.28 -34.45
C MET A 323 10.25 11.99 -35.64
N LYS A 324 11.23 12.85 -35.92
CA LYS A 324 12.22 12.63 -36.98
C LYS A 324 13.07 11.36 -36.75
N GLU A 325 13.46 11.10 -35.51
CA GLU A 325 14.20 9.87 -35.17
C GLU A 325 13.30 8.63 -35.31
N LEU A 326 12.04 8.71 -34.88
CA LEU A 326 11.07 7.62 -34.99
C LEU A 326 10.62 7.35 -36.44
N ASP A 327 10.54 8.39 -37.28
CA ASP A 327 10.23 8.26 -38.72
C ASP A 327 11.32 7.46 -39.49
N ALA A 328 12.52 7.35 -38.92
CA ALA A 328 13.60 6.56 -39.51
C ALA A 328 13.49 5.05 -39.20
N LEU A 329 12.59 4.64 -38.30
CA LEU A 329 12.37 3.24 -37.98
C LEU A 329 11.57 2.52 -39.09
N PRO A 330 11.89 1.25 -39.40
CA PRO A 330 11.06 0.43 -40.27
C PRO A 330 9.73 0.07 -39.57
N ASP A 331 8.68 -0.23 -40.34
CA ASP A 331 7.35 -0.60 -39.81
C ASP A 331 7.37 -1.82 -38.86
N ASN A 332 8.37 -2.70 -39.00
CA ASN A 332 8.60 -3.90 -38.20
C ASN A 332 9.89 -3.82 -37.37
N TYR A 333 10.11 -2.70 -36.67
CA TYR A 333 11.28 -2.52 -35.81
C TYR A 333 11.38 -3.60 -34.71
N SER A 334 12.61 -4.01 -34.41
CA SER A 334 12.92 -4.91 -33.28
C SER A 334 13.15 -4.13 -31.99
N TYR A 335 13.11 -4.85 -30.88
CA TYR A 335 13.45 -4.29 -29.57
C TYR A 335 14.88 -3.71 -29.53
N GLU A 336 15.83 -4.40 -30.17
CA GLU A 336 17.22 -3.97 -30.26
C GLU A 336 17.36 -2.66 -31.02
N GLN A 337 16.54 -2.43 -32.05
CA GLN A 337 16.57 -1.17 -32.80
C GLN A 337 16.01 -0.01 -31.97
N LEU A 338 15.04 -0.27 -31.09
CA LEU A 338 14.51 0.75 -30.19
C LEU A 338 15.57 1.22 -29.21
N LYS A 339 16.39 0.31 -28.68
CA LYS A 339 17.43 0.61 -27.70
C LYS A 339 18.57 1.49 -28.23
N GLU A 340 18.79 1.48 -29.54
CA GLU A 340 19.85 2.28 -30.17
C GLU A 340 19.37 3.71 -30.53
N LEU A 341 18.13 4.06 -30.20
CA LEU A 341 17.57 5.39 -30.46
C LEU A 341 18.19 6.41 -29.52
N THR A 342 19.11 7.20 -30.06
CA THR A 342 19.95 8.10 -29.27
C THR A 342 19.13 9.21 -28.63
N TYR A 343 18.22 9.84 -29.38
CA TYR A 343 17.43 10.96 -28.90
C TYR A 343 16.35 10.52 -27.90
N VAL A 344 15.73 9.34 -28.11
CA VAL A 344 14.83 8.74 -27.10
C VAL A 344 15.57 8.53 -25.77
N ASN A 345 16.75 7.92 -25.80
CA ASN A 345 17.58 7.74 -24.59
C ASN A 345 17.93 9.06 -23.90
N TRP A 346 18.26 10.11 -24.67
CA TRP A 346 18.51 11.43 -24.12
C TRP A 346 17.28 12.05 -23.43
N ILE A 347 16.09 11.86 -24.01
CA ILE A 347 14.83 12.29 -23.40
C ILE A 347 14.56 11.53 -22.11
N VAL A 348 14.78 10.21 -22.09
CA VAL A 348 14.63 9.37 -20.89
C VAL A 348 15.58 9.84 -19.80
N ASN A 349 16.87 9.98 -20.10
CA ASN A 349 17.87 10.45 -19.12
C ASN A 349 17.55 11.86 -18.60
N GLU A 350 17.11 12.78 -19.46
CA GLU A 350 16.75 14.13 -19.04
C GLU A 350 15.47 14.15 -18.19
N THR A 351 14.52 13.25 -18.48
CA THR A 351 13.33 13.06 -17.64
C THR A 351 13.70 12.51 -16.27
N LEU A 352 14.53 11.47 -16.21
CA LEU A 352 14.98 10.87 -14.96
C LEU A 352 15.83 11.83 -14.12
N ARG A 353 16.57 12.75 -14.74
CA ARG A 353 17.30 13.81 -14.05
C ARG A 353 16.35 14.90 -13.53
N LEU A 354 15.54 15.51 -14.39
CA LEU A 354 14.78 16.71 -14.01
C LEU A 354 13.52 16.38 -13.20
N TYR A 355 12.85 15.28 -13.56
CA TYR A 355 11.58 14.81 -13.01
C TYR A 355 11.73 13.43 -12.36
N THR A 356 12.84 13.21 -11.65
CA THR A 356 13.09 11.97 -10.90
C THR A 356 11.88 11.61 -10.02
N ALA A 357 11.46 10.33 -10.07
CA ALA A 357 10.39 9.83 -9.22
C ALA A 357 10.77 9.80 -7.73
N LEU A 358 12.07 9.91 -7.42
CA LEU A 358 12.63 9.87 -6.07
C LEU A 358 13.54 11.08 -5.81
N PRO A 359 12.97 12.28 -5.64
CA PRO A 359 13.76 13.48 -5.40
C PRO A 359 14.35 13.54 -3.98
N CYS A 360 13.88 12.72 -3.05
CA CYS A 360 14.13 12.84 -1.62
C CYS A 360 15.47 12.24 -1.14
N GLY A 361 15.84 12.57 0.10
CA GLY A 361 17.04 12.08 0.75
C GLY A 361 16.99 10.58 1.04
N LEU A 362 18.10 9.88 0.82
CA LEU A 362 18.27 8.45 1.12
C LEU A 362 19.07 8.26 2.41
N PRO A 363 18.42 8.11 3.58
CA PRO A 363 19.13 8.16 4.87
C PRO A 363 20.05 6.96 5.11
N ARG A 364 21.21 7.22 5.68
CA ARG A 364 22.21 6.24 6.10
C ARG A 364 22.69 6.56 7.50
N ILE A 365 23.03 5.53 8.28
CA ILE A 365 23.65 5.70 9.59
C ILE A 365 25.16 5.80 9.41
N VAL A 366 25.77 6.77 10.10
CA VAL A 366 27.22 6.92 10.16
C VAL A 366 27.82 5.74 10.93
N PRO A 367 28.84 5.06 10.39
CA PRO A 367 29.43 3.86 10.99
C PRO A 367 30.13 4.16 12.33
N PRO A 368 30.48 3.11 13.11
CA PRO A 368 31.22 3.26 14.35
C PRO A 368 32.51 4.05 14.18
N GLY A 369 32.81 4.94 15.13
CA GLY A 369 33.96 5.86 15.07
C GLY A 369 33.72 7.16 14.31
N GLY A 370 32.54 7.35 13.71
CA GLY A 370 32.20 8.55 12.95
C GLY A 370 32.83 8.60 11.55
N ALA A 371 32.53 9.66 10.80
CA ALA A 371 33.06 9.84 9.46
C ALA A 371 33.30 11.32 9.14
N GLU A 372 34.43 11.61 8.52
CA GLU A 372 34.68 12.91 7.86
C GLU A 372 34.01 12.91 6.48
N LEU A 373 33.07 13.83 6.26
CA LEU A 373 32.25 13.97 5.05
C LEU A 373 32.35 15.42 4.57
N SER A 374 32.90 15.64 3.37
CA SER A 374 33.13 16.96 2.77
C SER A 374 33.77 17.98 3.74
N GLY A 375 34.80 17.53 4.49
CA GLY A 375 35.53 18.35 5.45
C GLY A 375 34.83 18.59 6.81
N GLN A 376 33.72 17.90 7.07
CA GLN A 376 33.00 17.96 8.35
C GLN A 376 32.99 16.59 9.02
N PHE A 377 33.34 16.53 10.31
CA PHE A 377 33.24 15.28 11.06
C PHE A 377 31.82 15.07 11.58
N ILE A 378 31.20 13.97 11.16
CA ILE A 378 29.88 13.54 11.63
C ILE A 378 30.08 12.33 12.57
N PRO A 379 29.61 12.38 13.82
CA PRO A 379 29.79 11.27 14.75
C PRO A 379 28.98 10.03 14.36
N GLU A 380 29.37 8.89 14.92
CA GLU A 380 28.64 7.62 14.78
C GLU A 380 27.18 7.73 15.23
N GLY A 381 26.30 6.92 14.63
CA GLY A 381 24.88 6.83 15.02
C GLY A 381 23.99 7.98 14.52
N PHE A 382 24.58 9.09 14.06
CA PHE A 382 23.84 10.14 13.36
C PHE A 382 23.42 9.67 11.95
N THR A 383 22.41 10.34 11.39
CA THR A 383 21.93 10.05 10.04
C THR A 383 22.48 11.04 9.03
N VAL A 384 22.94 10.55 7.89
CA VAL A 384 23.30 11.35 6.73
C VAL A 384 22.38 11.01 5.57
N THR A 385 21.94 12.02 4.83
CA THR A 385 21.13 11.87 3.62
C THR A 385 21.86 12.42 2.41
N THR A 386 21.49 11.90 1.25
CA THR A 386 21.85 12.47 -0.05
C THR A 386 20.59 12.46 -0.89
N GLN A 387 20.23 13.58 -1.50
CA GLN A 387 19.02 13.65 -2.31
C GLN A 387 19.31 13.85 -3.79
N ALA A 388 18.59 13.11 -4.63
CA ALA A 388 18.71 13.22 -6.08
C ALA A 388 18.34 14.62 -6.56
N TYR A 389 17.35 15.27 -5.94
CA TYR A 389 16.88 16.59 -6.37
C TYR A 389 17.99 17.65 -6.41
N SER A 390 18.83 17.72 -5.37
CA SER A 390 19.96 18.67 -5.32
C SER A 390 21.04 18.31 -6.34
N LEU A 391 21.47 17.04 -6.37
CA LEU A 391 22.55 16.58 -7.25
C LEU A 391 22.18 16.71 -8.72
N HIS A 392 20.94 16.36 -9.08
CA HIS A 392 20.40 16.54 -10.43
C HIS A 392 20.27 18.01 -10.85
N ARG A 393 20.38 18.95 -9.91
CA ARG A 393 20.33 20.40 -10.14
C ARG A 393 21.63 21.11 -9.80
N ASP A 394 22.72 20.36 -9.67
CA ASP A 394 24.05 20.95 -9.53
C ASP A 394 24.42 21.71 -10.82
N GLU A 395 24.63 23.02 -10.72
CA GLU A 395 24.93 23.88 -11.87
C GLU A 395 26.30 23.59 -12.50
N HIS A 396 27.23 22.98 -11.76
CA HIS A 396 28.55 22.61 -12.27
C HIS A 396 28.45 21.36 -13.15
N ALA A 397 27.65 20.37 -12.73
CA ALA A 397 27.39 19.16 -13.52
C ALA A 397 26.39 19.41 -14.65
N PHE A 398 25.35 20.21 -14.39
CA PHE A 398 24.25 20.45 -15.33
C PHE A 398 24.02 21.95 -15.54
N PRO A 399 24.67 22.56 -16.54
CA PRO A 399 24.37 23.94 -16.93
C PRO A 399 22.89 24.12 -17.26
N ASP A 400 22.31 25.24 -16.80
CA ASP A 400 20.87 25.51 -16.81
C ASP A 400 20.04 24.33 -16.27
N PRO A 401 20.24 23.93 -14.99
CA PRO A 401 19.78 22.64 -14.48
C PRO A 401 18.25 22.49 -14.49
N TYR A 402 17.52 23.60 -14.47
CA TYR A 402 16.04 23.61 -14.48
C TYR A 402 15.43 23.50 -15.88
N ARG A 403 16.24 23.65 -16.94
CA ARG A 403 15.78 23.52 -18.32
C ARG A 403 15.81 22.06 -18.73
N PHE A 404 14.68 21.57 -19.24
CA PHE A 404 14.60 20.27 -19.90
C PHE A 404 15.32 20.36 -21.27
N TYR A 405 16.50 19.77 -21.36
CA TYR A 405 17.39 19.85 -22.53
C TYR A 405 18.05 18.49 -22.80
N PRO A 406 17.41 17.60 -23.59
CA PRO A 406 17.93 16.25 -23.87
C PRO A 406 19.34 16.23 -24.46
N GLU A 407 19.69 17.19 -25.31
CA GLU A 407 20.98 17.23 -26.00
C GLU A 407 22.17 17.43 -25.04
N ARG A 408 21.94 17.74 -23.76
CA ARG A 408 23.02 17.73 -22.75
C ARG A 408 23.72 16.36 -22.65
N TRP A 409 23.02 15.29 -22.97
CA TRP A 409 23.52 13.92 -22.89
C TRP A 409 24.41 13.51 -24.07
N GLU A 410 24.53 14.36 -25.10
CA GLU A 410 25.43 14.14 -26.24
C GLU A 410 26.90 13.99 -25.80
N ASN A 411 27.33 14.79 -24.82
CA ASN A 411 28.70 14.78 -24.29
C ASN A 411 28.68 14.59 -22.77
N THR A 412 28.27 13.41 -22.33
CA THR A 412 28.15 13.09 -20.90
C THR A 412 29.52 13.12 -20.20
N THR A 413 29.69 14.02 -19.23
CA THR A 413 30.92 14.11 -18.40
C THR A 413 30.89 13.16 -17.20
N GLN A 414 32.02 12.96 -16.52
CA GLN A 414 32.05 12.12 -15.31
C GLN A 414 31.24 12.76 -14.18
N GLU A 415 31.30 14.08 -14.04
CA GLU A 415 30.57 14.84 -13.02
C GLU A 415 29.05 14.70 -13.19
N MET A 416 28.56 14.71 -14.44
CA MET A 416 27.15 14.42 -14.74
C MET A 416 26.74 13.03 -14.26
N LYS A 417 27.60 12.02 -14.44
CA LYS A 417 27.33 10.65 -14.00
C LYS A 417 27.33 10.55 -12.49
N ASP A 418 28.28 11.21 -11.84
CA ASP A 418 28.43 11.19 -10.38
C ASP A 418 27.25 11.87 -9.67
N CYS A 419 26.62 12.86 -10.33
CA CYS A 419 25.43 13.54 -9.84
C CYS A 419 24.12 12.82 -10.19
N THR A 420 24.10 12.02 -11.27
CA THR A 420 22.92 11.29 -11.74
C THR A 420 22.64 10.08 -10.84
N MET A 421 21.72 10.22 -9.89
CA MET A 421 21.28 9.12 -9.00
C MET A 421 19.75 8.86 -9.00
N PRO A 422 19.07 8.73 -10.16
CA PRO A 422 17.62 8.49 -10.22
C PRO A 422 17.21 7.17 -9.54
N PHE A 423 18.14 6.22 -9.42
CA PHE A 423 17.91 4.89 -8.83
C PHE A 423 18.66 4.66 -7.50
N GLY A 424 19.12 5.74 -6.87
CA GLY A 424 19.98 5.68 -5.70
C GLY A 424 21.44 5.38 -6.05
N GLY A 425 22.20 4.80 -5.12
CA GLY A 425 23.64 4.57 -5.30
C GLY A 425 24.17 3.25 -4.72
N GLY A 426 25.29 2.78 -5.28
CA GLY A 426 26.13 1.71 -4.75
C GLY A 426 25.44 0.35 -4.55
N ALA A 427 25.78 -0.39 -3.48
CA ALA A 427 25.24 -1.76 -3.26
C ALA A 427 23.71 -1.80 -3.14
N ARG A 428 23.14 -0.69 -2.68
CA ARG A 428 21.71 -0.50 -2.44
C ARG A 428 21.04 0.25 -3.58
N MET A 429 21.77 0.52 -4.67
CA MET A 429 21.20 0.95 -5.93
C MET A 429 20.13 -0.07 -6.33
N PHE A 430 19.04 0.46 -6.85
CA PHE A 430 17.98 -0.38 -7.34
C PHE A 430 18.53 -1.35 -8.42
N PHE A 431 17.83 -2.45 -8.68
CA PHE A 431 18.22 -3.46 -9.65
C PHE A 431 18.21 -2.92 -11.08
N SER A 432 18.65 -1.69 -11.37
CA SER A 432 18.50 -1.02 -12.68
C SER A 432 19.69 -0.47 -13.46
N GLU A 433 20.94 -0.49 -12.98
CA GLU A 433 21.92 0.40 -13.63
C GLU A 433 23.39 -0.05 -13.60
N ALA A 434 23.70 -1.28 -14.00
CA ALA A 434 25.12 -1.70 -14.04
C ALA A 434 25.88 -1.32 -15.34
N LYS A 435 25.23 -0.79 -16.39
CA LYS A 435 25.92 -0.55 -17.68
C LYS A 435 25.77 0.83 -18.34
N ALA A 436 24.85 1.70 -17.93
CA ALA A 436 24.62 2.95 -18.65
C ALA A 436 25.76 3.99 -18.53
N PHE A 437 26.68 3.87 -17.55
CA PHE A 437 27.61 4.98 -17.26
C PHE A 437 29.11 4.65 -17.03
N SER A 438 29.60 3.40 -17.08
CA SER A 438 31.03 3.12 -16.81
C SER A 438 31.91 3.01 -18.06
N PRO A 439 32.92 3.87 -18.26
CA PRO A 439 34.06 3.55 -19.10
C PRO A 439 35.11 2.79 -18.26
N ALA A 440 35.66 1.72 -18.82
CA ALA A 440 36.72 0.85 -18.28
C ALA A 440 36.29 -0.30 -17.35
N GLY A 441 36.88 -1.46 -17.65
CA GLY A 441 36.55 -2.76 -17.08
C GLY A 441 36.86 -2.89 -15.59
N ASN A 442 35.85 -3.30 -14.85
CA ASN A 442 36.01 -4.21 -13.73
C ASN A 442 34.90 -5.26 -13.84
N SER A 443 35.31 -6.50 -14.07
CA SER A 443 34.51 -7.71 -13.93
C SER A 443 33.95 -7.79 -12.50
N ASP A 444 32.70 -8.25 -12.38
CA ASP A 444 31.94 -8.50 -11.14
C ASP A 444 30.98 -7.38 -10.64
N ALA A 445 29.95 -7.06 -11.43
CA ALA A 445 28.66 -6.60 -10.90
C ALA A 445 27.53 -6.75 -11.96
N GLY A 446 26.54 -7.58 -11.65
CA GLY A 446 25.46 -7.98 -12.57
C GLY A 446 24.45 -6.88 -12.94
N VAL A 447 24.03 -6.99 -14.20
CA VAL A 447 23.01 -6.29 -15.00
C VAL A 447 21.68 -6.12 -14.29
N ASN A 448 20.95 -5.04 -14.61
CA ASN A 448 19.86 -4.57 -13.79
C ASN A 448 18.99 -3.54 -14.59
N PHE A 449 17.64 -3.61 -14.57
CA PHE A 449 16.63 -2.67 -15.13
C PHE A 449 15.62 -2.03 -14.08
N PRO A 450 15.00 -0.82 -14.27
CA PRO A 450 14.30 -0.04 -13.25
C PRO A 450 12.86 -0.44 -13.01
N MET A 451 12.63 -0.84 -11.76
CA MET A 451 11.33 -0.99 -11.14
C MET A 451 11.57 -0.93 -9.62
N ILE A 452 11.45 0.22 -8.93
CA ILE A 452 11.25 0.41 -7.46
C ILE A 452 12.21 1.40 -6.78
N CYS A 453 11.63 2.45 -6.19
CA CYS A 453 11.59 2.77 -4.76
C CYS A 453 10.55 3.90 -4.59
N ARG A 454 9.65 3.85 -3.60
CA ARG A 454 8.88 5.03 -3.15
C ARG A 454 9.25 5.25 -1.68
N VAL A 455 9.70 6.45 -1.37
CA VAL A 455 9.80 6.96 -0.01
C VAL A 455 9.01 8.24 0.03
N VAL A 456 7.86 8.18 0.70
CA VAL A 456 7.05 9.32 1.18
C VAL A 456 6.74 10.37 0.11
N ASP A 457 5.75 10.07 -0.73
CA ASP A 457 5.05 11.12 -1.47
C ASP A 457 3.80 11.50 -0.67
N LEU A 458 3.91 12.62 0.05
CA LEU A 458 2.84 13.31 0.77
C LEU A 458 2.31 14.51 -0.04
N GLY A 459 2.45 14.53 -1.37
CA GLY A 459 1.86 15.61 -2.16
C GLY A 459 2.69 16.18 -3.31
N TYR A 460 3.69 15.48 -3.82
CA TYR A 460 4.17 15.71 -5.20
C TYR A 460 3.33 14.88 -6.17
N GLY A 461 2.01 14.88 -5.99
CA GLY A 461 1.12 14.61 -7.11
C GLY A 461 1.35 15.68 -8.18
N PRO A 462 1.12 15.37 -9.47
CA PRO A 462 1.26 16.34 -10.54
C PRO A 462 0.49 17.62 -10.14
N PRO A 463 1.10 18.81 -10.19
CA PRO A 463 0.48 20.04 -9.75
C PRO A 463 -0.74 20.28 -10.62
N LYS A 464 -1.96 19.94 -10.16
CA LYS A 464 -3.24 20.00 -10.91
C LYS A 464 -3.00 20.25 -12.39
N MET A 465 -2.36 19.29 -13.06
CA MET A 465 -2.08 19.48 -14.47
C MET A 465 -3.44 19.25 -15.11
N ASP A 466 -4.06 20.33 -15.57
CA ASP A 466 -5.06 20.25 -16.61
C ASP A 466 -4.36 19.66 -17.84
N VAL A 467 -4.12 18.34 -17.85
CA VAL A 467 -3.93 17.54 -19.06
C VAL A 467 -5.33 17.32 -19.66
N HIS A 468 -6.09 18.40 -19.73
CA HIS A 468 -7.25 18.53 -20.57
C HIS A 468 -6.76 19.23 -21.82
N ILE A 469 -7.14 18.69 -22.97
CA ILE A 469 -6.72 19.04 -24.34
C ILE A 469 -5.58 18.12 -24.84
N LEU A 470 -5.97 17.00 -25.46
CA LEU A 470 -5.14 16.35 -26.46
C LEU A 470 -5.70 16.71 -27.83
N SER A 471 -4.97 17.52 -28.60
CA SER A 471 -5.30 17.73 -30.01
C SER A 471 -5.01 16.45 -30.82
N PRO A 472 -5.59 16.30 -32.03
CA PRO A 472 -5.34 15.14 -32.91
C PRO A 472 -3.85 14.81 -33.13
N ASP A 473 -2.97 15.83 -33.10
CA ASP A 473 -1.51 15.69 -33.29
C ASP A 473 -0.78 14.94 -32.16
N ILE A 474 -1.44 14.69 -31.03
CA ILE A 474 -0.86 13.99 -29.86
C ILE A 474 -1.19 12.49 -29.88
N GLU A 475 -2.28 12.07 -30.54
CA GLU A 475 -2.60 10.65 -30.71
C GLU A 475 -1.53 9.91 -31.54
N GLU A 476 -1.02 10.58 -32.57
CA GLU A 476 0.11 10.09 -33.37
C GLU A 476 1.40 10.02 -32.54
N THR A 477 1.65 11.01 -31.68
CA THR A 477 2.81 11.00 -30.77
C THR A 477 2.72 9.83 -29.80
N ILE A 478 1.63 9.70 -29.06
CA ILE A 478 1.38 8.61 -28.11
C ILE A 478 1.50 7.24 -28.79
N THR A 479 0.89 7.06 -29.96
CA THR A 479 0.93 5.78 -30.70
C THR A 479 2.35 5.43 -31.17
N ARG A 480 3.13 6.42 -31.61
CA ARG A 480 4.46 6.21 -32.21
C ARG A 480 5.61 6.29 -31.20
N THR A 481 5.42 6.95 -30.06
CA THR A 481 6.43 7.09 -29.00
C THR A 481 6.30 6.01 -27.93
N LEU A 482 5.09 5.54 -27.56
CA LEU A 482 4.93 4.63 -26.41
C LEU A 482 5.50 3.23 -26.63
N SER A 483 5.41 2.67 -27.84
CA SER A 483 5.95 1.34 -28.11
C SER A 483 7.50 1.32 -28.03
N PRO A 484 8.22 2.30 -28.60
CA PRO A 484 9.64 2.56 -28.32
C PRO A 484 10.00 2.82 -26.86
N LEU A 485 9.28 3.73 -26.20
CA LEU A 485 9.61 4.25 -24.87
C LEU A 485 9.37 3.24 -23.75
N VAL A 486 8.30 2.45 -23.81
CA VAL A 486 8.07 1.40 -22.81
C VAL A 486 9.07 0.25 -23.01
N GLY A 487 9.54 0.02 -24.23
CA GLY A 487 10.65 -0.90 -24.52
C GLY A 487 11.98 -0.45 -23.93
N GLU A 488 12.37 0.82 -24.12
CA GLU A 488 13.62 1.36 -23.57
C GLU A 488 13.57 1.59 -22.05
N ILE A 489 12.40 1.88 -21.47
CA ILE A 489 12.16 1.85 -20.01
C ILE A 489 11.89 0.41 -19.54
N SER A 490 12.20 -0.64 -20.33
CA SER A 490 12.13 -2.05 -19.89
C SER A 490 13.38 -2.94 -20.13
N ALA A 491 14.44 -2.55 -20.87
CA ALA A 491 15.72 -3.28 -20.88
C ALA A 491 16.96 -2.46 -21.35
N TYR A 492 18.12 -2.65 -20.69
CA TYR A 492 19.46 -2.17 -21.03
C TYR A 492 20.39 -3.39 -20.97
N SER A 493 21.31 -3.49 -21.93
CA SER A 493 21.73 -4.77 -22.50
C SER A 493 23.10 -5.32 -22.06
N MET A 494 23.29 -6.60 -22.40
CA MET A 494 24.51 -7.33 -22.67
C MET A 494 25.08 -6.94 -24.03
N ASP A 495 26.37 -7.21 -24.14
CA ASP A 495 27.17 -7.20 -25.35
C ASP A 495 27.92 -8.54 -25.31
N ASP A 496 27.91 -9.28 -26.41
CA ASP A 496 28.42 -10.64 -26.53
C ASP A 496 29.53 -10.64 -27.59
N LYS A 497 30.73 -11.08 -27.20
CA LYS A 497 31.76 -11.50 -28.14
C LYS A 497 32.50 -12.72 -27.59
N ASP A 498 32.00 -13.88 -27.99
CA ASP A 498 32.85 -15.01 -28.31
C ASP A 498 33.74 -14.67 -29.52
N THR A 499 35.04 -14.61 -29.29
CA THR A 499 36.03 -15.10 -30.27
C THR A 499 37.05 -15.90 -29.50
N ALA A 500 37.04 -17.21 -29.79
CA ALA A 500 37.98 -18.19 -29.29
C ALA A 500 39.38 -18.03 -29.92
N GLU A 501 40.34 -18.67 -29.23
CA GLU A 501 41.63 -19.21 -29.68
C GLU A 501 42.96 -18.45 -29.42
N LEU A 502 43.89 -19.27 -28.90
CA LEU A 502 45.36 -19.22 -28.92
C LEU A 502 46.13 -18.61 -27.73
N GLN A 503 46.40 -19.51 -26.78
CA GLN A 503 47.72 -19.87 -26.22
C GLN A 503 48.94 -18.91 -26.36
N GLN A 504 49.59 -18.71 -25.20
CA GLN A 504 51.04 -18.53 -24.91
C GLN A 504 51.60 -17.14 -24.51
N PRO A 505 52.70 -17.11 -23.71
CA PRO A 505 52.95 -16.10 -22.67
C PRO A 505 54.17 -15.18 -22.91
N ALA A 506 54.37 -14.26 -21.94
CA ALA A 506 55.59 -13.50 -21.62
C ALA A 506 55.85 -12.16 -22.34
N GLY A 507 56.37 -11.18 -21.58
CA GLY A 507 57.03 -9.99 -22.12
C GLY A 507 57.09 -8.79 -21.19
N ASP A 508 58.19 -8.65 -20.44
CA ASP A 508 58.66 -7.43 -19.77
C ASP A 508 58.77 -6.21 -20.71
N THR A 509 58.66 -4.99 -20.14
CA THR A 509 59.52 -3.79 -20.35
C THR A 509 58.82 -2.55 -19.77
N GLU A 510 59.30 -1.98 -18.66
CA GLU A 510 60.30 -0.90 -18.53
C GLU A 510 59.84 0.55 -18.87
N ARG A 511 59.79 1.35 -17.79
CA ARG A 511 60.36 2.72 -17.57
C ARG A 511 60.40 3.78 -18.69
N GLY A 512 60.00 4.99 -18.28
CA GLY A 512 60.59 6.27 -18.74
C GLY A 512 59.64 7.46 -18.47
N SER A 513 59.71 8.20 -17.35
CA SER A 513 60.67 9.24 -16.94
C SER A 513 60.49 10.63 -17.59
N ARG A 514 60.27 11.63 -16.71
CA ARG A 514 60.61 13.09 -16.75
C ARG A 514 59.65 14.11 -17.41
N ALA A 515 58.99 14.90 -16.54
CA ALA A 515 59.12 16.38 -16.29
C ALA A 515 59.66 17.33 -17.39
N PRO A 516 59.51 18.68 -17.33
CA PRO A 516 58.90 19.54 -16.31
C PRO A 516 57.96 20.67 -16.84
N CYS A 517 57.35 21.38 -15.88
CA CYS A 517 56.71 22.70 -16.01
C CYS A 517 57.70 23.79 -16.51
N PRO A 518 57.21 24.92 -17.06
CA PRO A 518 57.55 26.18 -16.39
C PRO A 518 56.40 27.18 -16.29
N ALA A 519 56.61 28.08 -15.32
CA ALA A 519 55.68 28.91 -14.60
C ALA A 519 55.37 30.30 -15.21
N ILE A 520 54.54 31.04 -14.45
CA ILE A 520 54.49 32.50 -14.18
C ILE A 520 53.15 33.12 -14.62
N GLY A 521 52.36 33.78 -13.76
CA GLY A 521 52.64 34.22 -12.40
C GLY A 521 51.45 34.80 -11.65
N CYS A 522 51.66 34.93 -10.34
CA CYS A 522 50.75 35.51 -9.35
C CYS A 522 50.53 37.01 -9.56
N LYS A 523 49.30 37.46 -9.34
CA LYS A 523 48.98 38.68 -8.55
C LYS A 523 47.61 38.53 -7.88
N ASP A 524 47.59 38.84 -6.59
CA ASP A 524 46.43 39.12 -5.72
C ASP A 524 46.94 40.22 -4.75
N PRO A 525 46.14 40.91 -3.90
CA PRO A 525 44.69 41.19 -3.87
C PRO A 525 44.40 42.71 -3.76
N THR A 526 43.11 43.12 -3.83
CA THR A 526 42.42 44.02 -2.86
C THR A 526 41.14 44.65 -3.44
N THR A 527 40.06 44.60 -2.64
CA THR A 527 38.77 45.36 -2.71
C THR A 527 37.65 44.81 -3.64
N PRO A 528 36.38 44.76 -3.18
CA PRO A 528 35.32 43.93 -3.77
C PRO A 528 34.47 44.71 -4.80
N PRO A 529 33.94 44.07 -5.86
CA PRO A 529 32.86 44.67 -6.62
C PRO A 529 31.51 44.29 -5.99
N GLY A 530 30.68 45.32 -5.75
CA GLY A 530 29.37 45.23 -5.12
C GLY A 530 28.31 44.47 -5.92
N PRO A 531 27.06 44.42 -5.41
CA PRO A 531 26.02 43.54 -5.93
C PRO A 531 25.62 43.93 -7.36
N LEU A 532 25.77 42.99 -8.29
CA LEU A 532 25.26 43.11 -9.65
C LEU A 532 23.72 43.19 -9.60
N ARG A 533 23.19 44.33 -10.04
CA ARG A 533 21.77 44.58 -10.28
C ARG A 533 21.22 43.54 -11.27
N ARG A 534 20.23 42.76 -10.86
CA ARG A 534 19.32 42.04 -11.78
C ARG A 534 18.57 43.06 -12.64
N ASN A 535 18.84 43.08 -13.94
CA ASN A 535 17.90 43.62 -14.91
C ASN A 535 16.76 42.61 -15.11
N GLY A 536 15.54 43.13 -15.17
CA GLY A 536 14.29 42.37 -15.05
C GLY A 536 14.10 41.30 -16.12
N SER A 537 13.81 40.09 -15.65
CA SER A 537 12.97 39.11 -16.33
C SER A 537 11.95 38.63 -15.30
N THR A 538 10.71 39.09 -15.46
CA THR A 538 9.53 38.70 -14.70
C THR A 538 9.36 37.18 -14.69
N THR A 539 9.44 36.56 -13.50
CA THR A 539 9.01 35.18 -13.29
C THR A 539 7.49 35.13 -13.11
N PRO A 540 6.81 33.99 -13.38
CA PRO A 540 5.35 33.89 -13.29
C PRO A 540 4.74 34.06 -11.88
N TYR A 541 5.54 34.40 -10.87
CA TYR A 541 5.14 34.44 -9.46
C TYR A 541 4.69 35.84 -8.97
N ASP A 542 4.96 36.92 -9.71
CA ASP A 542 4.63 38.29 -9.26
C ASP A 542 3.18 38.72 -9.54
N PHE A 543 2.39 37.92 -10.28
CA PHE A 543 1.00 38.29 -10.63
C PHE A 543 -0.06 37.87 -9.58
N MET A 544 0.29 37.03 -8.60
CA MET A 544 -0.68 36.50 -7.62
C MET A 544 -0.68 37.20 -6.25
N LEU A 545 0.28 38.09 -5.97
CA LEU A 545 0.42 38.74 -4.64
C LEU A 545 -0.12 40.18 -4.56
N SER A 546 -0.73 40.71 -5.63
CA SER A 546 -1.14 42.14 -5.69
C SER A 546 -2.62 42.42 -5.38
N ARG A 547 -3.39 41.47 -4.82
CA ARG A 547 -4.80 41.71 -4.44
C ARG A 547 -5.03 41.69 -2.92
N PRO A 548 -5.50 42.80 -2.29
CA PRO A 548 -5.59 42.94 -0.83
C PRO A 548 -6.68 42.14 -0.09
N SER A 549 -7.41 41.23 -0.74
CA SER A 549 -8.58 40.54 -0.14
C SER A 549 -8.33 39.08 0.30
N PHE A 550 -7.08 38.61 0.35
CA PHE A 550 -6.74 37.23 0.74
C PHE A 550 -6.10 37.12 2.14
N ARG A 551 -6.72 37.76 3.14
CA ARG A 551 -6.31 37.67 4.56
C ARG A 551 -7.46 37.21 5.46
N LEU A 552 -8.18 36.15 5.08
CA LEU A 552 -9.00 35.33 6.00
C LEU A 552 -9.58 34.09 5.28
N HIS A 553 -8.76 33.08 4.96
CA HIS A 553 -9.31 31.81 4.42
C HIS A 553 -8.47 30.54 4.73
N ILE A 554 -7.52 30.61 5.67
CA ILE A 554 -6.54 29.54 5.95
C ILE A 554 -6.89 28.73 7.23
N LEU A 555 -8.16 28.71 7.65
CA LEU A 555 -8.62 27.83 8.75
C LEU A 555 -9.82 26.93 8.40
N ASN A 556 -10.32 26.94 7.16
CA ASN A 556 -11.51 26.17 6.75
C ASN A 556 -11.28 25.13 5.64
N ARG A 557 -10.07 24.58 5.49
CA ARG A 557 -9.82 23.50 4.51
C ARG A 557 -9.02 22.33 5.08
N LEU A 558 -9.63 21.63 6.02
CA LEU A 558 -9.55 20.17 6.09
C LEU A 558 -10.65 19.61 5.14
N PRO A 559 -10.44 18.51 4.41
CA PRO A 559 -11.46 18.00 3.50
C PRO A 559 -12.59 17.35 4.32
N LEU A 560 -13.65 18.12 4.58
CA LEU A 560 -14.94 17.64 5.07
C LEU A 560 -15.97 17.46 3.93
N SER A 561 -15.54 17.42 2.67
CA SER A 561 -16.43 17.25 1.52
C SER A 561 -16.34 15.85 0.91
N SER A 562 -16.87 14.86 1.63
CA SER A 562 -17.32 13.58 1.07
C SER A 562 -18.81 13.33 1.30
N PHE A 563 -19.55 14.33 1.79
CA PHE A 563 -20.99 14.31 1.95
C PHE A 563 -21.60 15.41 1.08
N HIS A 564 -21.92 15.08 -0.17
CA HIS A 564 -22.96 15.68 -1.03
C HIS A 564 -22.69 15.28 -2.48
N LEU A 565 -23.12 14.06 -2.84
CA LEU A 565 -23.28 13.59 -4.21
C LEU A 565 -24.48 12.62 -4.21
N VAL A 566 -25.65 13.13 -3.81
CA VAL A 566 -26.92 12.38 -3.82
C VAL A 566 -27.98 13.01 -4.72
N ASP A 567 -27.84 14.27 -5.15
CA ASP A 567 -28.97 15.00 -5.78
C ASP A 567 -28.91 15.22 -7.30
N THR A 568 -28.06 14.51 -8.06
CA THR A 568 -28.01 14.67 -9.53
C THR A 568 -28.25 13.38 -10.34
N TYR A 569 -28.77 12.32 -9.72
CA TYR A 569 -29.02 11.04 -10.40
C TYR A 569 -30.47 10.83 -10.87
N THR A 570 -31.37 11.79 -10.70
CA THR A 570 -32.82 11.57 -10.87
C THR A 570 -33.41 11.98 -12.23
N GLU A 571 -32.67 12.60 -13.15
CA GLU A 571 -33.27 13.18 -14.37
C GLU A 571 -32.79 12.58 -15.71
N ALA A 572 -31.93 11.55 -15.73
CA ALA A 572 -31.38 10.99 -16.97
C ALA A 572 -31.78 9.53 -17.28
N MET A 573 -32.97 9.08 -16.83
CA MET A 573 -33.53 7.76 -17.19
C MET A 573 -34.88 7.87 -17.88
N ALA A 574 -34.95 8.61 -18.98
CA ALA A 574 -36.06 8.53 -19.91
C ALA A 574 -35.52 8.27 -21.32
N GLU A 575 -35.80 7.04 -21.79
CA GLU A 575 -35.68 6.48 -23.15
C GLU A 575 -34.72 5.28 -23.25
N THR A 576 -35.31 4.10 -23.10
CA THR A 576 -34.68 2.79 -23.32
C THR A 576 -35.33 2.14 -24.55
N PRO A 577 -34.58 1.47 -25.44
CA PRO A 577 -35.11 0.38 -26.24
C PRO A 577 -34.98 -0.93 -25.46
N SER A 578 -36.14 -1.50 -25.14
CA SER A 578 -36.47 -2.85 -24.67
C SER A 578 -35.34 -3.91 -24.64
N ALA A 579 -34.94 -4.30 -23.42
CA ALA A 579 -34.40 -5.63 -23.12
C ALA A 579 -35.36 -6.35 -22.16
N LYS A 580 -35.55 -7.66 -22.39
CA LYS A 580 -36.62 -8.49 -21.82
C LYS A 580 -36.73 -8.37 -20.30
N ARG A 581 -37.96 -8.11 -19.85
CA ARG A 581 -38.42 -8.01 -18.45
C ARG A 581 -38.08 -9.29 -17.65
N GLN A 582 -37.12 -9.23 -16.73
CA GLN A 582 -36.96 -10.21 -15.64
C GLN A 582 -38.22 -10.19 -14.77
N LYS A 583 -38.70 -11.37 -14.35
CA LYS A 583 -39.83 -11.50 -13.40
C LYS A 583 -39.48 -10.77 -12.10
N SER A 584 -40.43 -10.04 -11.52
CA SER A 584 -40.21 -9.32 -10.27
C SER A 584 -39.91 -10.29 -9.12
N SER A 585 -38.87 -10.01 -8.33
CA SER A 585 -38.39 -10.78 -7.17
C SER A 585 -39.36 -10.85 -5.97
N LYS A 586 -40.67 -10.63 -6.17
CA LYS A 586 -41.67 -10.64 -5.10
C LYS A 586 -42.38 -11.98 -4.92
N ASP A 587 -42.27 -12.89 -5.88
CA ASP A 587 -42.98 -14.18 -5.89
C ASP A 587 -42.03 -15.40 -5.88
N VAL A 588 -40.76 -15.23 -5.54
CA VAL A 588 -39.77 -16.33 -5.53
C VAL A 588 -39.48 -16.74 -4.09
N SER A 589 -39.75 -18.00 -3.75
CA SER A 589 -39.45 -18.57 -2.43
C SER A 589 -37.95 -18.57 -2.14
N TYR A 590 -37.58 -18.39 -0.87
CA TYR A 590 -36.19 -18.48 -0.45
C TYR A 590 -35.74 -19.95 -0.38
N GLU A 591 -34.49 -20.22 -0.72
CA GLU A 591 -33.87 -21.53 -0.50
C GLU A 591 -32.62 -21.36 0.36
N LEU A 592 -32.61 -21.98 1.54
CA LEU A 592 -31.47 -22.02 2.45
C LEU A 592 -30.68 -23.31 2.24
N ILE A 593 -29.43 -23.17 1.83
CA ILE A 593 -28.50 -24.28 1.64
C ILE A 593 -27.55 -24.31 2.85
N TYR A 594 -27.75 -25.30 3.72
CA TYR A 594 -26.96 -25.54 4.93
C TYR A 594 -26.89 -27.03 5.30
N TRP A 595 -25.93 -27.38 6.17
CA TRP A 595 -25.70 -28.75 6.62
C TRP A 595 -26.93 -29.35 7.34
N PRO A 596 -27.42 -30.54 6.92
CA PRO A 596 -28.46 -31.27 7.64
C PRO A 596 -28.02 -31.68 9.05
N GLY A 597 -28.95 -31.66 10.00
CA GLY A 597 -28.71 -32.09 11.39
C GLY A 597 -27.93 -31.10 12.26
N LEU A 598 -27.61 -29.91 11.74
CA LEU A 598 -26.85 -28.88 12.44
C LEU A 598 -27.62 -27.54 12.47
N PRO A 599 -27.83 -26.94 13.66
CA PRO A 599 -28.29 -25.55 13.73
C PRO A 599 -27.23 -24.63 13.11
N GLY A 600 -26.03 -24.64 13.71
CA GLY A 600 -24.83 -23.95 13.23
C GLY A 600 -25.08 -22.51 12.76
N ARG A 601 -24.35 -22.09 11.72
CA ARG A 601 -24.44 -20.73 11.15
C ARG A 601 -25.75 -20.48 10.40
N GLY A 602 -26.44 -21.53 9.98
CA GLY A 602 -27.73 -21.45 9.28
C GLY A 602 -28.90 -21.08 10.18
N GLU A 603 -28.81 -21.37 11.50
CA GLU A 603 -29.91 -21.16 12.44
C GLU A 603 -30.32 -19.68 12.56
N HIS A 604 -29.35 -18.77 12.47
CA HIS A 604 -29.63 -17.34 12.47
C HIS A 604 -30.53 -16.92 11.29
N VAL A 605 -30.35 -17.55 10.13
CA VAL A 605 -31.15 -17.29 8.93
C VAL A 605 -32.56 -17.88 9.08
N ARG A 606 -32.67 -19.10 9.64
CA ARG A 606 -33.96 -19.75 9.92
C ARG A 606 -34.82 -18.91 10.85
N LEU A 607 -34.26 -18.44 11.98
CA LEU A 607 -35.00 -17.62 12.93
C LEU A 607 -35.54 -16.34 12.31
N LEU A 608 -34.76 -15.69 11.43
CA LEU A 608 -35.22 -14.51 10.69
C LEU A 608 -36.39 -14.86 9.75
N LEU A 609 -36.26 -15.93 8.96
CA LEU A 609 -37.32 -16.38 8.03
C LEU A 609 -38.60 -16.80 8.76
N GLU A 610 -38.46 -17.53 9.87
CA GLU A 610 -39.57 -18.00 10.71
C GLU A 610 -40.28 -16.85 11.41
N GLU A 611 -39.55 -15.88 11.99
CA GLU A 611 -40.16 -14.68 12.57
C GLU A 611 -40.90 -13.84 11.52
N ALA A 612 -40.32 -13.70 10.32
CA ALA A 612 -40.98 -13.05 9.20
C ALA A 612 -42.22 -13.83 8.72
N GLY A 613 -42.29 -15.14 8.95
CA GLY A 613 -43.26 -16.04 8.33
C GLY A 613 -43.06 -16.14 6.82
N ALA A 614 -41.80 -16.03 6.37
CA ALA A 614 -41.45 -16.15 4.97
C ALA A 614 -41.48 -17.61 4.53
N GLU A 615 -41.99 -17.90 3.33
CA GLU A 615 -41.89 -19.24 2.74
C GLU A 615 -40.46 -19.51 2.29
N TYR A 616 -39.89 -20.63 2.74
CA TYR A 616 -38.55 -21.06 2.34
C TYR A 616 -38.41 -22.59 2.29
N THR A 617 -37.49 -23.06 1.47
CA THR A 617 -36.97 -24.44 1.52
C THR A 617 -35.64 -24.45 2.24
N ASP A 618 -35.31 -25.57 2.90
CA ASP A 618 -34.06 -25.74 3.61
C ASP A 618 -33.47 -27.11 3.28
N THR A 619 -32.22 -27.14 2.80
CA THR A 619 -31.54 -28.40 2.50
C THR A 619 -31.38 -29.29 3.72
N ALA A 620 -31.45 -28.75 4.94
CA ALA A 620 -31.46 -29.54 6.16
C ALA A 620 -32.67 -30.48 6.29
N GLN A 621 -33.73 -30.26 5.50
CA GLN A 621 -34.98 -31.03 5.54
C GLN A 621 -35.20 -31.93 4.31
N ILE A 622 -34.17 -32.08 3.45
CA ILE A 622 -34.25 -32.82 2.18
C ILE A 622 -33.29 -34.01 2.22
N GLU A 623 -33.70 -35.15 1.67
CA GLU A 623 -32.99 -36.45 1.74
C GLU A 623 -31.55 -36.41 1.18
N ASP A 624 -31.28 -35.51 0.21
CA ASP A 624 -29.96 -35.31 -0.42
C ASP A 624 -29.29 -33.98 -0.03
N GLY A 625 -29.68 -33.36 1.09
CA GLY A 625 -29.21 -32.02 1.49
C GLY A 625 -27.69 -31.85 1.57
N VAL A 626 -26.96 -32.91 1.97
CA VAL A 626 -25.48 -32.91 2.00
C VAL A 626 -24.89 -32.74 0.60
N LYS A 627 -25.46 -33.40 -0.42
CA LYS A 627 -24.99 -33.27 -1.81
C LYS A 627 -25.23 -31.86 -2.34
N SER A 628 -26.36 -31.24 -2.00
CA SER A 628 -26.64 -29.86 -2.38
C SER A 628 -25.64 -28.88 -1.79
N VAL A 629 -25.25 -29.06 -0.53
CA VAL A 629 -24.20 -28.24 0.10
C VAL A 629 -22.85 -28.47 -0.58
N LEU A 630 -22.43 -29.73 -0.73
CA LEU A 630 -21.14 -30.09 -1.34
C LEU A 630 -21.03 -29.57 -2.78
N ALA A 631 -22.09 -29.65 -3.58
CA ALA A 631 -22.10 -29.14 -4.95
C ALA A 631 -21.88 -27.61 -5.01
N GLN A 632 -22.31 -26.86 -3.99
CA GLN A 632 -22.12 -25.42 -3.95
C GLN A 632 -20.70 -25.02 -3.55
N ILE A 633 -20.05 -25.79 -2.68
CA ILE A 633 -18.71 -25.48 -2.13
C ILE A 633 -17.59 -26.33 -2.74
N ASP A 634 -17.89 -27.07 -3.80
CA ASP A 634 -16.89 -27.84 -4.55
C ASP A 634 -15.90 -26.88 -5.23
N ASP A 635 -14.61 -27.18 -5.16
CA ASP A 635 -13.56 -26.35 -5.77
C ASP A 635 -13.70 -26.21 -7.31
N LYS A 636 -14.49 -27.08 -7.95
CA LYS A 636 -14.83 -26.99 -9.38
C LYS A 636 -16.01 -26.07 -9.66
N ASN A 637 -16.77 -25.66 -8.65
CA ASN A 637 -17.80 -24.65 -8.82
C ASN A 637 -17.11 -23.29 -9.00
N LEU A 638 -17.17 -22.73 -10.21
CA LEU A 638 -16.58 -21.43 -10.54
C LEU A 638 -17.59 -20.27 -10.40
N GLY A 639 -18.82 -20.56 -9.96
CA GLY A 639 -19.92 -19.60 -9.97
C GLY A 639 -20.44 -19.31 -11.38
N ASP A 640 -21.09 -18.17 -11.53
CA ASP A 640 -21.57 -17.64 -12.81
C ASP A 640 -21.26 -16.14 -12.95
N GLU A 641 -21.72 -15.50 -14.03
CA GLU A 641 -21.48 -14.08 -14.32
C GLU A 641 -21.95 -13.11 -13.21
N HIS A 642 -22.89 -13.55 -12.37
CA HIS A 642 -23.52 -12.70 -11.35
C HIS A 642 -23.31 -13.22 -9.92
N ASN A 643 -22.95 -14.50 -9.76
CA ASN A 643 -22.79 -15.17 -8.48
C ASN A 643 -21.39 -15.80 -8.38
N PRO A 644 -20.47 -15.23 -7.60
CA PRO A 644 -19.20 -15.88 -7.32
C PRO A 644 -19.44 -17.20 -6.55
N PRO A 645 -18.53 -18.18 -6.66
CA PRO A 645 -18.70 -19.47 -6.00
C PRO A 645 -18.67 -19.32 -4.48
N PRO A 646 -19.64 -19.91 -3.75
CA PRO A 646 -19.65 -19.88 -2.30
C PRO A 646 -18.49 -20.67 -1.68
N LEU A 647 -17.77 -20.05 -0.74
CA LEU A 647 -16.70 -20.73 0.01
C LEU A 647 -17.23 -21.75 1.03
N ALA A 648 -18.31 -21.38 1.73
CA ALA A 648 -18.88 -22.19 2.81
C ALA A 648 -20.37 -21.85 3.02
N PRO A 649 -21.19 -22.80 3.49
CA PRO A 649 -22.56 -22.52 3.90
C PRO A 649 -22.59 -21.72 5.24
N PRO A 650 -23.68 -20.96 5.51
CA PRO A 650 -24.95 -20.93 4.79
C PRO A 650 -24.90 -20.12 3.50
N ILE A 651 -25.72 -20.56 2.55
CA ILE A 651 -25.98 -19.90 1.28
C ILE A 651 -27.49 -19.70 1.17
N LEU A 652 -27.90 -18.46 0.92
CA LEU A 652 -29.26 -18.11 0.56
C LEU A 652 -29.35 -18.00 -0.96
N LYS A 653 -30.27 -18.76 -1.55
CA LYS A 653 -30.70 -18.58 -2.93
C LYS A 653 -32.04 -17.88 -2.97
N HIS A 654 -32.13 -16.81 -3.76
CA HIS A 654 -33.36 -16.08 -4.01
C HIS A 654 -33.47 -15.77 -5.51
N GLY A 655 -34.16 -16.64 -6.24
CA GLY A 655 -34.15 -16.63 -7.71
C GLY A 655 -32.78 -17.02 -8.26
N ASP A 656 -32.23 -16.18 -9.13
CA ASP A 656 -30.89 -16.35 -9.69
C ASP A 656 -29.79 -15.83 -8.75
N LEU A 657 -30.13 -15.14 -7.65
CA LEU A 657 -29.16 -14.57 -6.72
C LEU A 657 -28.73 -15.58 -5.65
N LEU A 658 -27.42 -15.75 -5.49
CA LEU A 658 -26.79 -16.50 -4.41
C LEU A 658 -26.04 -15.56 -3.48
N ILE A 659 -26.33 -15.65 -2.18
CA ILE A 659 -25.67 -14.88 -1.13
C ILE A 659 -25.11 -15.86 -0.11
N SER A 660 -23.80 -15.85 0.10
CA SER A 660 -23.14 -16.62 1.16
C SER A 660 -22.72 -15.71 2.31
N GLN A 661 -22.42 -16.32 3.47
CA GLN A 661 -22.10 -15.69 4.77
C GLN A 661 -23.33 -15.22 5.56
N THR A 662 -23.46 -15.72 6.80
CA THR A 662 -24.59 -15.40 7.70
C THR A 662 -24.84 -13.90 7.85
N PRO A 663 -23.86 -13.03 8.18
CA PRO A 663 -24.14 -11.60 8.34
C PRO A 663 -24.64 -10.93 7.06
N ASN A 664 -24.12 -11.36 5.90
CA ASN A 664 -24.50 -10.80 4.60
C ASN A 664 -25.92 -11.22 4.21
N ILE A 665 -26.28 -12.48 4.45
CA ILE A 665 -27.64 -12.99 4.27
C ILE A 665 -28.63 -12.24 5.18
N LEU A 666 -28.28 -12.03 6.44
CA LEU A 666 -29.13 -11.30 7.40
C LEU A 666 -29.30 -9.82 6.99
N LEU A 667 -28.22 -9.17 6.55
CA LEU A 667 -28.25 -7.80 6.05
C LEU A 667 -29.14 -7.67 4.80
N TYR A 668 -29.15 -8.69 3.93
CA TYR A 668 -30.00 -8.73 2.75
C TYR A 668 -31.48 -8.95 3.10
N LEU A 669 -31.76 -9.89 4.01
CA LEU A 669 -33.11 -10.30 4.38
C LEU A 669 -33.80 -9.33 5.34
N GLY A 670 -33.07 -8.77 6.31
CA GLY A 670 -33.61 -7.93 7.38
C GLY A 670 -34.54 -6.82 6.86
N PRO A 671 -34.09 -5.93 5.96
CA PRO A 671 -34.93 -4.88 5.40
C PRO A 671 -36.09 -5.41 4.55
N ARG A 672 -35.88 -6.50 3.82
CA ARG A 672 -36.90 -7.11 2.93
C ARG A 672 -38.05 -7.72 3.71
N LEU A 673 -37.75 -8.25 4.89
CA LEU A 673 -38.69 -8.95 5.76
C LEU A 673 -39.18 -8.08 6.93
N GLY A 674 -38.81 -6.79 6.96
CA GLY A 674 -39.25 -5.85 7.98
C GLY A 674 -38.65 -6.08 9.37
N LEU A 675 -37.47 -6.71 9.43
CA LEU A 675 -36.70 -6.99 10.65
C LEU A 675 -35.43 -6.11 10.73
N ALA A 676 -35.49 -4.93 10.12
CA ALA A 676 -34.51 -3.86 10.25
C ALA A 676 -35.27 -2.51 10.21
N PRO A 677 -34.68 -1.42 10.75
CA PRO A 677 -35.26 -0.09 10.62
C PRO A 677 -35.61 0.24 9.17
N LYS A 678 -36.76 0.88 8.95
CA LYS A 678 -37.14 1.31 7.59
C LYS A 678 -36.21 2.44 7.17
N ILE A 679 -35.65 2.32 5.97
CA ILE A 679 -34.76 3.33 5.38
C ILE A 679 -35.38 4.74 5.38
N SER A 680 -36.71 4.84 5.25
CA SER A 680 -37.43 6.13 5.30
C SER A 680 -37.52 6.78 6.67
N GLU A 681 -37.28 6.01 7.74
CA GLU A 681 -37.39 6.45 9.14
C GLU A 681 -36.01 6.59 9.80
N ASP A 682 -35.05 5.72 9.42
CA ASP A 682 -33.67 5.70 9.89
C ASP A 682 -32.77 5.04 8.82
N ASP A 683 -32.07 5.85 8.04
CA ASP A 683 -31.24 5.42 6.91
C ASP A 683 -29.93 4.74 7.35
N ASP A 684 -29.37 5.17 8.47
CA ASP A 684 -28.15 4.61 9.07
C ASP A 684 -28.42 3.39 9.97
N GLY A 685 -29.65 3.23 10.46
CA GLY A 685 -30.03 2.18 11.41
C GLY A 685 -29.70 0.76 10.97
N ILE A 686 -29.73 0.48 9.66
CA ILE A 686 -29.36 -0.84 9.13
C ILE A 686 -27.90 -1.21 9.43
N TYR A 687 -26.97 -0.25 9.36
CA TYR A 687 -25.55 -0.50 9.61
C TYR A 687 -25.28 -0.68 11.11
N ILE A 688 -26.06 0.00 11.96
CA ILE A 688 -25.99 -0.14 13.43
C ILE A 688 -26.47 -1.53 13.83
N VAL A 689 -27.63 -1.96 13.34
CA VAL A 689 -28.16 -3.32 13.56
C VAL A 689 -27.18 -4.38 13.06
N ASN A 690 -26.57 -4.16 11.88
CA ASN A 690 -25.56 -5.09 11.37
C ASN A 690 -24.31 -5.17 12.25
N GLY A 691 -23.84 -4.03 12.77
CA GLY A 691 -22.72 -3.99 13.72
C GLY A 691 -23.01 -4.75 15.01
N LEU A 692 -24.24 -4.67 15.52
CA LEU A 692 -24.68 -5.42 16.69
C LEU A 692 -24.73 -6.93 16.42
N ALA A 693 -25.27 -7.35 15.27
CA ALA A 693 -25.29 -8.75 14.85
C ALA A 693 -23.88 -9.32 14.68
N LEU A 694 -22.97 -8.57 14.02
CA LEU A 694 -21.57 -8.96 13.87
C LEU A 694 -20.87 -9.11 15.23
N THR A 695 -21.09 -8.17 16.15
CA THR A 695 -20.52 -8.23 17.50
C THR A 695 -20.98 -9.48 18.28
N ALA A 696 -22.25 -9.86 18.13
CA ALA A 696 -22.79 -11.08 18.75
C ALA A 696 -22.16 -12.33 18.13
N LEU A 697 -22.06 -12.39 16.81
CA LEU A 697 -21.46 -13.53 16.10
C LEU A 697 -19.97 -13.70 16.44
N ASP A 698 -19.21 -12.62 16.51
CA ASP A 698 -17.78 -12.67 16.87
C ASP A 698 -17.59 -13.23 18.28
N GLY A 699 -18.26 -12.62 19.26
CA GLY A 699 -18.00 -12.89 20.66
C GLY A 699 -18.74 -14.07 21.26
N LEU A 700 -19.94 -14.35 20.76
CA LEU A 700 -20.86 -15.32 21.38
C LEU A 700 -21.14 -16.53 20.47
N SER A 701 -20.61 -16.54 19.24
CA SER A 701 -20.69 -17.67 18.32
C SER A 701 -19.31 -18.20 17.94
N ASN A 702 -18.44 -17.36 17.35
CA ASN A 702 -17.11 -17.77 16.92
C ASN A 702 -16.19 -18.07 18.11
N GLU A 703 -16.07 -17.15 19.08
CA GLU A 703 -15.25 -17.42 20.28
C GLU A 703 -15.79 -18.59 21.12
N ALA A 704 -17.10 -18.87 21.05
CA ALA A 704 -17.70 -20.04 21.70
C ALA A 704 -17.33 -21.36 21.01
N HIS A 705 -17.23 -21.37 19.68
CA HIS A 705 -16.73 -22.53 18.93
C HIS A 705 -15.24 -22.78 19.21
N ASP A 706 -14.45 -21.71 19.35
CA ASP A 706 -13.01 -21.80 19.63
C ASP A 706 -12.71 -22.46 20.97
N THR A 707 -13.67 -22.54 21.91
CA THR A 707 -13.43 -23.21 23.20
C THR A 707 -13.23 -24.71 23.06
N HIS A 708 -13.68 -25.33 21.98
CA HIS A 708 -13.47 -26.75 21.70
C HIS A 708 -12.58 -27.01 20.48
N HIS A 709 -12.04 -25.95 19.85
CA HIS A 709 -11.01 -25.99 18.81
C HIS A 709 -9.98 -24.84 18.95
N PRO A 710 -9.30 -24.70 20.11
CA PRO A 710 -8.44 -23.55 20.39
C PRO A 710 -7.11 -23.52 19.61
N ILE A 711 -6.64 -24.66 19.10
CA ILE A 711 -5.37 -24.76 18.36
C ILE A 711 -5.62 -24.79 16.86
N ALA A 712 -6.48 -25.69 16.42
CA ALA A 712 -6.81 -25.88 15.02
C ALA A 712 -8.21 -26.48 14.86
N THR A 713 -8.95 -25.97 13.88
CA THR A 713 -10.30 -26.43 13.53
C THR A 713 -10.32 -27.84 12.93
N GLY A 714 -9.19 -28.30 12.36
CA GLY A 714 -9.03 -29.64 11.79
C GLY A 714 -8.65 -30.73 12.80
N LEU A 715 -8.26 -30.38 14.03
CA LEU A 715 -7.93 -31.35 15.08
C LEU A 715 -9.19 -31.77 15.84
N TYR A 716 -9.27 -33.03 16.25
CA TYR A 716 -10.37 -33.48 17.12
C TYR A 716 -10.27 -32.83 18.50
N TYR A 717 -11.41 -32.70 19.19
CA TYR A 717 -11.47 -32.14 20.54
C TYR A 717 -10.53 -32.87 21.52
N GLU A 718 -10.50 -34.20 21.47
CA GLU A 718 -9.68 -35.02 22.38
C GLU A 718 -8.17 -34.74 22.23
N ASP A 719 -7.72 -34.29 21.06
CA ASP A 719 -6.31 -33.99 20.77
C ASP A 719 -5.87 -32.61 21.30
N GLN A 720 -6.81 -31.75 21.69
CA GLN A 720 -6.57 -30.38 22.17
C GLN A 720 -7.41 -30.06 23.43
N LYS A 721 -7.65 -31.10 24.24
CA LYS A 721 -8.58 -31.06 25.38
C LYS A 721 -8.09 -30.15 26.51
N GLU A 722 -6.81 -30.19 26.84
CA GLU A 722 -6.26 -29.37 27.93
C GLU A 722 -6.25 -27.88 27.56
N GLU A 723 -5.93 -27.55 26.31
CA GLU A 723 -6.03 -26.20 25.77
C GLU A 723 -7.48 -25.74 25.70
N SER A 724 -8.41 -26.66 25.38
CA SER A 724 -9.85 -26.38 25.35
C SER A 724 -10.35 -25.98 26.73
N LYS A 725 -9.93 -26.67 27.80
CA LYS A 725 -10.25 -26.30 29.19
C LYS A 725 -9.73 -24.90 29.53
N LEU A 726 -8.49 -24.58 29.17
CA LEU A 726 -7.91 -23.25 29.41
C LEU A 726 -8.67 -22.16 28.65
N LYS A 727 -9.00 -22.41 27.38
CA LYS A 727 -9.75 -21.48 26.54
C LYS A 727 -11.17 -21.28 27.06
N ALA A 728 -11.87 -22.35 27.44
CA ALA A 728 -13.21 -22.29 28.00
C ALA A 728 -13.23 -21.52 29.34
N LYS A 729 -12.24 -21.76 30.21
CA LYS A 729 -12.10 -21.02 31.47
C LYS A 729 -11.89 -19.52 31.24
N ASP A 730 -11.00 -19.12 30.33
CA ASP A 730 -10.82 -17.71 29.97
C ASP A 730 -12.09 -17.13 29.33
N TYR A 731 -12.72 -17.89 28.44
CA TYR A 731 -13.93 -17.48 27.76
C TYR A 731 -15.06 -17.18 28.75
N ILE A 732 -15.31 -18.08 29.70
CA ILE A 732 -16.34 -17.91 30.73
C ILE A 732 -15.98 -16.76 31.69
N ALA A 733 -14.73 -16.68 32.14
CA ALA A 733 -14.33 -15.71 33.16
C ALA A 733 -14.18 -14.28 32.62
N ASN A 734 -13.73 -14.12 31.37
CA ASN A 734 -13.29 -12.83 30.83
C ASN A 734 -14.07 -12.40 29.58
N ARG A 735 -14.40 -13.34 28.69
CA ARG A 735 -15.01 -13.01 27.39
C ARG A 735 -16.53 -12.88 27.50
N LEU A 736 -17.22 -13.85 28.10
CA LEU A 736 -18.67 -13.78 28.33
C LEU A 736 -19.08 -12.49 29.06
N PRO A 737 -18.47 -12.10 30.19
CA PRO A 737 -18.80 -10.84 30.86
C PRO A 737 -18.57 -9.60 30.00
N LYS A 738 -17.55 -9.61 29.13
CA LYS A 738 -17.26 -8.49 28.23
C LYS A 738 -18.37 -8.30 27.19
N PHE A 739 -18.80 -9.36 26.53
CA PHE A 739 -19.85 -9.29 25.52
C PHE A 739 -21.24 -9.12 26.13
N PHE A 740 -21.55 -9.84 27.21
CA PHE A 740 -22.82 -9.66 27.92
C PHE A 740 -22.93 -8.25 28.50
N GLY A 741 -21.85 -7.75 29.10
CA GLY A 741 -21.79 -6.37 29.59
C GLY A 741 -21.92 -5.34 28.47
N TYR A 742 -21.44 -5.63 27.26
CA TYR A 742 -21.67 -4.77 26.10
C TYR A 742 -23.15 -4.72 25.72
N PHE A 743 -23.80 -5.87 25.51
CA PHE A 743 -25.22 -5.91 25.13
C PHE A 743 -26.14 -5.38 26.23
N GLU A 744 -25.80 -5.60 27.50
CA GLU A 744 -26.49 -4.99 28.63
C GLU A 744 -26.39 -3.45 28.61
N ARG A 745 -25.26 -2.88 28.18
CA ARG A 745 -25.13 -1.43 27.97
C ARG A 745 -25.93 -0.94 26.76
N VAL A 746 -25.95 -1.71 25.66
CA VAL A 746 -26.74 -1.38 24.47
C VAL A 746 -28.23 -1.31 24.82
N LEU A 747 -28.75 -2.30 25.55
CA LEU A 747 -30.14 -2.36 26.00
C LEU A 747 -30.52 -1.27 27.02
N LYS A 748 -29.54 -0.68 27.71
CA LYS A 748 -29.75 0.49 28.58
C LYS A 748 -29.63 1.82 27.84
N SER A 749 -29.18 1.81 26.59
CA SER A 749 -28.92 3.03 25.83
C SER A 749 -30.21 3.65 25.32
N LYS A 750 -30.17 4.96 25.02
CA LYS A 750 -31.31 5.66 24.40
C LYS A 750 -31.65 5.11 23.01
N ALA A 751 -30.68 4.55 22.31
CA ALA A 751 -30.84 4.01 20.96
C ALA A 751 -31.66 2.71 20.94
N SER A 752 -31.68 1.96 22.05
CA SER A 752 -32.50 0.75 22.21
C SER A 752 -34.01 1.06 22.15
N GLY A 753 -34.42 2.26 22.55
CA GLY A 753 -35.82 2.69 22.51
C GLY A 753 -36.68 2.08 23.63
N GLU A 754 -37.99 1.98 23.40
CA GLU A 754 -38.90 1.31 24.33
C GLU A 754 -38.94 -0.21 24.08
N GLY A 755 -38.98 -1.00 25.16
CA GLY A 755 -39.03 -2.46 25.09
C GLY A 755 -37.65 -3.13 25.21
N PRO A 756 -37.59 -4.47 25.06
CA PRO A 756 -36.38 -5.25 25.33
C PRO A 756 -35.48 -5.38 24.09
N TRP A 757 -35.51 -4.44 23.15
CA TRP A 757 -34.86 -4.58 21.84
C TRP A 757 -33.54 -3.82 21.77
N LEU A 758 -32.58 -4.34 21.01
CA LEU A 758 -31.25 -3.75 20.91
C LEU A 758 -31.24 -2.36 20.27
N TYR A 759 -32.18 -2.07 19.37
CA TYR A 759 -32.19 -0.82 18.60
C TYR A 759 -33.59 -0.43 18.13
N GLY A 760 -33.91 0.87 18.18
CA GLY A 760 -35.08 1.45 17.53
C GLY A 760 -36.43 1.08 18.15
N GLY A 761 -36.47 0.52 19.36
CA GLY A 761 -37.70 0.17 20.08
C GLY A 761 -38.54 -0.92 19.42
N SER A 762 -37.96 -1.68 18.49
CA SER A 762 -38.64 -2.78 17.78
C SER A 762 -37.69 -3.94 17.52
N LEU A 763 -38.26 -5.13 17.32
CA LEU A 763 -37.47 -6.33 17.02
C LEU A 763 -36.73 -6.18 15.68
N THR A 764 -35.45 -6.49 15.70
CA THR A 764 -34.59 -6.57 14.52
C THR A 764 -33.93 -7.95 14.41
N TYR A 765 -33.28 -8.21 13.28
CA TYR A 765 -32.52 -9.46 13.13
C TYR A 765 -31.33 -9.56 14.10
N ALA A 766 -30.81 -8.45 14.63
CA ALA A 766 -29.74 -8.49 15.63
C ALA A 766 -30.23 -9.10 16.96
N ASP A 767 -31.50 -8.87 17.32
CA ASP A 767 -32.11 -9.47 18.50
C ASP A 767 -32.25 -10.99 18.35
N LEU A 768 -32.64 -11.46 17.16
CA LEU A 768 -32.72 -12.88 16.82
C LEU A 768 -31.34 -13.55 16.83
N VAL A 769 -30.30 -12.84 16.35
CA VAL A 769 -28.91 -13.31 16.39
C VAL A 769 -28.44 -13.44 17.83
N LEU A 770 -28.66 -12.41 18.66
CA LEU A 770 -28.26 -12.44 20.07
C LEU A 770 -29.00 -13.55 20.82
N PHE A 771 -30.31 -13.70 20.60
CA PHE A 771 -31.10 -14.80 21.14
C PHE A 771 -30.48 -16.16 20.81
N GLN A 772 -30.18 -16.44 19.54
CA GLN A 772 -29.57 -17.71 19.13
C GLN A 772 -28.20 -17.95 19.75
N CYS A 773 -27.40 -16.89 19.91
CA CYS A 773 -26.11 -17.01 20.57
C CYS A 773 -26.25 -17.36 22.05
N VAL A 774 -27.18 -16.71 22.76
CA VAL A 774 -27.46 -16.99 24.18
C VAL A 774 -28.07 -18.38 24.37
N ASP A 775 -28.97 -18.81 23.48
CA ASP A 775 -29.56 -20.16 23.50
C ASP A 775 -28.48 -21.24 23.31
N GLY A 776 -27.58 -21.03 22.34
CA GLY A 776 -26.45 -21.93 22.10
C GLY A 776 -25.48 -21.99 23.28
N LEU A 777 -25.21 -20.86 23.93
CA LEU A 777 -24.38 -20.81 25.13
C LEU A 777 -25.04 -21.48 26.34
N LYS A 778 -26.37 -21.36 26.50
CA LYS A 778 -27.11 -22.10 27.53
C LYS A 778 -27.04 -23.62 27.30
N PHE A 779 -26.86 -24.08 26.05
CA PHE A 779 -26.58 -25.49 25.75
C PHE A 779 -25.11 -25.87 26.02
N ALA A 780 -24.16 -25.06 25.54
CA ALA A 780 -22.73 -25.38 25.66
C ALA A 780 -22.22 -25.32 27.11
N PHE A 781 -22.63 -24.29 27.88
CA PHE A 781 -22.17 -24.01 29.23
C PHE A 781 -23.34 -23.80 30.22
N PRO A 782 -24.20 -24.80 30.44
CA PRO A 782 -25.40 -24.66 31.25
C PRO A 782 -25.12 -24.22 32.71
N ASN A 783 -24.03 -24.67 33.32
CA ASN A 783 -23.67 -24.30 34.69
C ASN A 783 -23.19 -22.85 34.75
N ALA A 784 -22.28 -22.45 33.86
CA ALA A 784 -21.80 -21.07 33.78
C ALA A 784 -22.96 -20.09 33.53
N LEU A 785 -23.84 -20.38 32.58
CA LEU A 785 -24.96 -19.50 32.26
C LEU A 785 -25.95 -19.39 33.42
N LYS A 786 -26.22 -20.49 34.14
CA LYS A 786 -27.08 -20.44 35.34
C LYS A 786 -26.48 -19.56 36.44
N ARG A 787 -25.15 -19.59 36.65
CA ARG A 787 -24.47 -18.70 37.60
C ARG A 787 -24.55 -17.24 37.16
N ILE A 788 -24.23 -16.98 35.90
CA ILE A 788 -24.24 -15.63 35.31
C ILE A 788 -25.64 -15.02 35.41
N GLU A 789 -26.69 -15.78 35.07
CA GLU A 789 -28.08 -15.34 35.18
C GLU A 789 -28.47 -15.07 36.65
N GLY A 790 -27.98 -15.88 37.59
CA GLY A 790 -28.18 -15.69 39.02
C GLY A 790 -27.54 -14.44 39.62
N THR A 791 -26.56 -13.82 38.96
CA THR A 791 -25.96 -12.54 39.42
C THR A 791 -26.91 -11.36 39.29
N GLY A 792 -27.81 -11.40 38.32
CA GLY A 792 -28.68 -10.27 37.97
C GLY A 792 -27.99 -9.12 37.20
N ASP A 793 -26.68 -9.22 36.91
CA ASP A 793 -25.92 -8.15 36.25
C ASP A 793 -26.37 -7.88 34.79
N TYR A 794 -26.90 -8.91 34.12
CA TYR A 794 -27.31 -8.89 32.71
C TYR A 794 -28.81 -9.06 32.52
N LYS A 795 -29.60 -8.50 33.45
CA LYS A 795 -31.06 -8.68 33.48
C LYS A 795 -31.77 -8.28 32.19
N ASN A 796 -31.30 -7.24 31.48
CA ASN A 796 -31.97 -6.79 30.26
C ASN A 796 -31.64 -7.72 29.09
N LEU A 797 -30.40 -8.23 29.03
CA LEU A 797 -30.02 -9.26 28.05
C LEU A 797 -30.88 -10.51 28.17
N PHE A 798 -31.08 -11.02 29.40
CA PHE A 798 -31.96 -12.18 29.60
C PHE A 798 -33.44 -11.86 29.36
N ALA A 799 -33.88 -10.63 29.65
CA ALA A 799 -35.23 -10.18 29.28
C ALA A 799 -35.43 -10.14 27.75
N LEU A 800 -34.44 -9.72 26.96
CA LEU A 800 -34.47 -9.83 25.49
C LEU A 800 -34.57 -11.29 25.06
N TYR A 801 -33.75 -12.16 25.64
CA TYR A 801 -33.77 -13.60 25.33
C TYR A 801 -35.17 -14.20 25.56
N ASP A 802 -35.79 -13.94 26.71
CA ASP A 802 -37.14 -14.41 27.02
C ASP A 802 -38.20 -13.78 26.11
N ALA A 803 -38.06 -12.49 25.80
CA ALA A 803 -38.98 -11.78 24.91
C ALA A 803 -38.95 -12.33 23.47
N VAL A 804 -37.77 -12.66 22.94
CA VAL A 804 -37.64 -13.31 21.62
C VAL A 804 -38.21 -14.73 21.67
N LYS A 805 -37.91 -15.50 22.73
CA LYS A 805 -38.36 -16.88 22.90
C LYS A 805 -39.89 -17.03 22.95
N GLU A 806 -40.57 -16.07 23.58
CA GLU A 806 -42.03 -16.08 23.72
C GLU A 806 -42.78 -15.49 22.51
N ARG A 807 -42.07 -15.04 21.47
CA ARG A 807 -42.74 -14.60 20.23
C ARG A 807 -43.49 -15.77 19.60
N PRO A 808 -44.76 -15.61 19.15
CA PRO A 808 -45.58 -16.72 18.71
C PRO A 808 -44.94 -17.62 17.65
N LYS A 809 -44.36 -17.02 16.60
CA LYS A 809 -43.74 -17.75 15.49
C LYS A 809 -42.43 -18.42 15.89
N ILE A 810 -41.59 -17.73 16.68
CA ILE A 810 -40.36 -18.32 17.22
C ILE A 810 -40.68 -19.48 18.15
N LYS A 811 -41.62 -19.31 19.07
CA LYS A 811 -42.06 -20.36 20.01
C LYS A 811 -42.58 -21.59 19.29
N GLU A 812 -43.40 -21.39 18.24
CA GLU A 812 -43.89 -22.47 17.38
C GLU A 812 -42.73 -23.17 16.66
N TYR A 813 -41.82 -22.42 16.04
CA TYR A 813 -40.66 -22.96 15.35
C TYR A 813 -39.75 -23.77 16.29
N LEU A 814 -39.44 -23.26 17.48
CA LEU A 814 -38.62 -23.94 18.50
C LEU A 814 -39.26 -25.25 18.99
N ALA A 815 -40.59 -25.37 18.93
CA ALA A 815 -41.32 -26.59 19.29
C ALA A 815 -41.51 -27.56 18.10
N SER A 816 -41.16 -27.14 16.88
CA SER A 816 -41.37 -27.92 15.66
C SER A 816 -40.19 -28.84 15.35
N ASP A 817 -40.44 -29.87 14.54
CA ASP A 817 -39.39 -30.75 13.99
C ASP A 817 -38.48 -30.04 12.96
N ARG A 818 -38.83 -28.80 12.54
CA ARG A 818 -37.97 -27.99 11.65
C ARG A 818 -36.72 -27.49 12.36
N ARG A 819 -36.82 -27.22 13.67
CA ARG A 819 -35.69 -26.74 14.49
C ARG A 819 -34.64 -27.83 14.61
N GLN A 820 -33.42 -27.52 14.15
CA GLN A 820 -32.30 -28.43 14.32
C GLN A 820 -31.92 -28.53 15.80
N LYS A 821 -31.61 -29.74 16.26
CA LYS A 821 -31.14 -29.99 17.64
C LYS A 821 -29.66 -29.69 17.75
N TYR A 822 -29.21 -29.16 18.89
CA TYR A 822 -27.79 -29.01 19.15
C TYR A 822 -27.08 -30.37 19.18
N SER A 823 -25.91 -30.43 18.58
CA SER A 823 -25.10 -31.63 18.38
C SER A 823 -23.62 -31.24 18.21
N GLN A 824 -22.90 -31.79 17.24
CA GLN A 824 -21.47 -31.50 16.97
C GLN A 824 -21.27 -30.21 16.16
N GLY A 825 -22.02 -29.16 16.47
CA GLY A 825 -22.01 -27.86 15.77
C GLY A 825 -21.08 -26.82 16.41
N ILE A 826 -21.48 -25.55 16.31
CA ILE A 826 -20.83 -24.38 16.93
C ILE A 826 -20.87 -24.45 18.45
N TYR A 827 -22.02 -24.86 18.99
CA TYR A 827 -22.24 -24.97 20.42
C TYR A 827 -22.20 -26.45 20.79
N ARG A 828 -21.15 -26.86 21.50
CA ARG A 828 -20.97 -28.23 21.98
C ARG A 828 -20.91 -28.23 23.50
N HIS A 829 -21.62 -29.18 24.11
CA HIS A 829 -21.54 -29.38 25.55
C HIS A 829 -20.51 -30.46 25.86
N TYR A 830 -19.43 -30.05 26.51
CA TYR A 830 -18.45 -30.91 27.14
C TYR A 830 -18.47 -30.58 28.63
N PRO A 831 -18.90 -31.48 29.52
CA PRO A 831 -19.03 -31.20 30.95
C PRO A 831 -17.76 -30.59 31.55
N GLU A 832 -16.59 -31.05 31.14
CA GLU A 832 -15.29 -30.60 31.61
C GLU A 832 -14.89 -29.18 31.16
N LEU A 833 -15.56 -28.62 30.14
CA LEU A 833 -15.36 -27.23 29.70
C LEU A 833 -16.27 -26.24 30.44
N ASP A 834 -17.25 -26.77 31.18
CA ASP A 834 -18.22 -26.01 31.98
C ASP A 834 -17.97 -26.24 33.50
N GLU A 835 -16.77 -26.70 33.85
CA GLU A 835 -16.31 -26.93 35.21
C GLU A 835 -15.83 -25.61 35.85
N GLU A 836 -16.69 -25.04 36.70
CA GLU A 836 -16.36 -24.40 37.99
C GLU A 836 -17.63 -24.19 38.80
#